data_AF-A0AAX7T268-F1
#
_entry.id   AF-A0AAX7T268-F1
#
_cell.length_a   1.000
_cell.length_b   1.000
_cell.length_c   1.000
_cell.angle_alpha   90.00
_cell.angle_beta   90.00
_cell.angle_gamma   90.00
#
_symmetry.space_group_name_H-M   'P 1'
#
loop_
_entity.id
_entity.type
_entity.pdbx_description
1 polymer ?
#
loop_
_entity_poly.entity_id
_entity_poly.type
_entity_poly.pdbx_seq_one_letter_code
_entity_poly.pdbx_strand_id
1 'polypeptide(L)'
;PPNMAFSNLRNGLISLEISLRLNYALHVTGHTAVAPVSTTLYDSSGYFQKYKEFEKSVRVEEIDGMKVVKNLAVKMEEMFRRKAEATRRLVEAAEEAHHQHEENPDLQYEYFNAVLINEVDEEGNNVELGGEFLLEPNYHFNNLSVNLSLSVVQVPTNMYNKDPDIVNGVYWSEALNKVFVDNYERDPTLIWQYFGSAKGFFRQYPGECCQSHFREHLDKLFAKGIGLLGEALTEAFMILSDFNQTGRGSVCSQAIMLVTDGATEMYDDVFEKYNWPERKISTLADVQENVMRYLHVMSRPKVIDHEHDTVWTEAYVDSALNDKSGPTLTTTVAMPVFSTKNETKNQGILLGVVGTDIPLQELMKLIPKHMLGIHGYVFAITNNGYILIHPDLRPLYQEGQKRRKPNYSSVDLSEVEWEDKDGIVCRRVLKMHNDYYYTDIKGTPFSVGVALSRGHGKYFFRGNVSLEAGLRDLEQPDVALADEWTYCNIEEEHEHRHLTQIQAIKLFMTGRRPHLKCDRELIQEVLFDAVVTAPLEAYWTGLALNKSENSDKGVEIAFLGTRTGLSRTNLFVPVDQDFLTAEDKEGVFNADHFPLWYKRAAEQVPGTFVYSIPFSTGMKSPIVAGNEFEYSVISLVSSCTYVQAHFCLVLLSAVGIQMKLEYFQKKFWTACRQCTALDGKCSISCDNEVRKLLYSDLRSAERY
;
A
#
# COMPACT_ATOMS: atom_id res chain seq x y z
N PRO A 1 54.14 -10.33 46.11
CA PRO A 1 53.26 -10.05 44.95
C PRO A 1 51.87 -9.56 45.41
N PRO A 2 51.68 -8.22 45.53
CA PRO A 2 50.42 -7.65 46.05
C PRO A 2 49.30 -7.55 45.00
N ASN A 3 49.58 -7.83 43.72
CA ASN A 3 48.67 -7.52 42.62
C ASN A 3 47.55 -8.56 42.38
N MET A 4 47.63 -9.77 42.92
CA MET A 4 46.55 -10.77 42.79
C MET A 4 45.38 -10.51 43.74
N ALA A 5 45.63 -10.06 44.97
CA ALA A 5 44.59 -9.76 45.95
C ALA A 5 43.70 -8.57 45.53
N PHE A 6 44.30 -7.54 44.91
CA PHE A 6 43.55 -6.39 44.38
C PHE A 6 42.66 -6.75 43.18
N SER A 7 43.06 -7.69 42.32
CA SER A 7 42.25 -8.11 41.18
C SER A 7 40.99 -8.87 41.60
N ASN A 8 41.08 -9.73 42.63
CA ASN A 8 39.93 -10.47 43.16
C ASN A 8 38.99 -9.56 43.98
N LEU A 9 39.53 -8.58 44.71
CA LEU A 9 38.73 -7.54 45.37
C LEU A 9 38.02 -6.64 44.36
N ARG A 10 38.69 -6.27 43.26
CA ARG A 10 38.10 -5.45 42.18
C ARG A 10 37.01 -6.21 41.43
N ASN A 11 37.23 -7.48 41.10
CA ASN A 11 36.22 -8.35 40.47
C ASN A 11 35.05 -8.64 41.43
N GLY A 12 35.33 -8.81 42.73
CA GLY A 12 34.30 -8.95 43.77
C GLY A 12 33.48 -7.68 43.96
N LEU A 13 34.10 -6.50 43.94
CA LEU A 13 33.43 -5.19 44.00
C LEU A 13 32.61 -4.91 42.74
N ILE A 14 33.13 -5.23 41.55
CA ILE A 14 32.39 -5.11 40.28
C ILE A 14 31.19 -6.06 40.29
N SER A 15 31.35 -7.30 40.75
CA SER A 15 30.25 -8.25 40.89
C SER A 15 29.21 -7.80 41.92
N LEU A 16 29.64 -7.20 43.04
CA LEU A 16 28.74 -6.64 44.04
C LEU A 16 28.00 -5.41 43.52
N GLU A 17 28.68 -4.54 42.78
CA GLU A 17 28.12 -3.33 42.20
C GLU A 17 27.13 -3.67 41.07
N ILE A 18 27.44 -4.67 40.24
CA ILE A 18 26.53 -5.23 39.24
C ILE A 18 25.32 -5.86 39.93
N SER A 19 25.51 -6.69 40.96
CA SER A 19 24.39 -7.28 41.73
C SER A 19 23.54 -6.24 42.46
N LEU A 20 24.15 -5.18 43.02
CA LEU A 20 23.43 -4.09 43.66
C LEU A 20 22.68 -3.24 42.64
N ARG A 21 23.25 -2.99 41.46
CA ARG A 21 22.57 -2.30 40.34
C ARG A 21 21.45 -3.17 39.75
N LEU A 22 21.64 -4.49 39.65
CA LEU A 22 20.61 -5.44 39.23
C LEU A 22 19.48 -5.54 40.26
N ASN A 23 19.79 -5.64 41.55
CA ASN A 23 18.78 -5.63 42.61
C ASN A 23 18.07 -4.28 42.68
N TYR A 24 18.78 -3.16 42.50
CA TYR A 24 18.15 -1.83 42.40
C TYR A 24 17.29 -1.72 41.15
N ALA A 25 17.75 -2.21 40.00
CA ALA A 25 16.96 -2.24 38.77
C ALA A 25 15.73 -3.14 38.91
N LEU A 26 15.85 -4.33 39.50
CA LEU A 26 14.76 -5.26 39.79
C LEU A 26 13.76 -4.67 40.79
N HIS A 27 14.25 -3.98 41.82
CA HIS A 27 13.43 -3.29 42.81
C HIS A 27 12.72 -2.08 42.19
N VAL A 28 13.42 -1.28 41.38
CA VAL A 28 12.84 -0.18 40.62
C VAL A 28 11.83 -0.73 39.62
N THR A 29 12.08 -1.80 38.87
CA THR A 29 11.07 -2.41 37.97
C THR A 29 9.90 -3.07 38.70
N GLY A 30 10.12 -3.56 39.92
CA GLY A 30 9.10 -4.18 40.76
C GLY A 30 8.27 -3.18 41.58
N HIS A 31 8.76 -1.96 41.83
CA HIS A 31 8.09 -0.89 42.60
C HIS A 31 7.79 0.37 41.78
N THR A 32 8.37 0.54 40.59
CA THR A 32 7.86 1.51 39.62
C THR A 32 6.42 1.09 39.37
N ALA A 33 5.51 1.98 39.72
CA ALA A 33 4.08 1.69 39.81
C ALA A 33 3.43 1.23 38.49
N VAL A 34 4.19 1.02 37.43
CA VAL A 34 3.68 0.50 36.17
C VAL A 34 3.48 -1.01 36.20
N ALA A 35 4.39 -1.82 36.75
CA ALA A 35 4.17 -3.27 36.75
C ALA A 35 2.92 -3.64 37.58
N PRO A 36 2.70 -3.16 38.82
CA PRO A 36 1.50 -3.51 39.58
C PRO A 36 0.21 -2.91 39.00
N VAL A 37 0.21 -1.64 38.55
CA VAL A 37 -0.96 -0.99 37.94
C VAL A 37 -1.29 -1.60 36.59
N SER A 38 -0.28 -1.93 35.78
CA SER A 38 -0.47 -2.71 34.56
C SER A 38 -0.99 -4.08 34.92
N THR A 39 -0.45 -4.79 35.93
CA THR A 39 -0.94 -6.11 36.36
C THR A 39 -2.37 -6.07 36.93
N THR A 40 -2.80 -4.97 37.57
CA THR A 40 -4.18 -4.76 38.06
C THR A 40 -5.13 -4.18 37.01
N LEU A 41 -4.64 -3.70 35.88
CA LEU A 41 -5.47 -3.40 34.70
C LEU A 41 -5.47 -4.59 33.71
N TYR A 42 -4.44 -5.41 33.83
CA TYR A 42 -4.17 -6.68 33.15
C TYR A 42 -4.53 -7.87 34.05
N ASP A 43 -5.51 -7.79 34.94
CA ASP A 43 -6.00 -9.02 35.59
C ASP A 43 -6.71 -9.87 34.53
N SER A 44 -5.88 -10.53 33.75
CA SER A 44 -6.18 -11.40 32.64
C SER A 44 -6.72 -12.72 33.16
N SER A 45 -6.84 -12.92 34.48
CA SER A 45 -7.45 -14.13 35.04
C SER A 45 -8.83 -14.39 34.42
N GLY A 46 -9.74 -13.41 34.36
CA GLY A 46 -11.07 -13.60 33.75
C GLY A 46 -11.04 -13.86 32.24
N TYR A 47 -10.25 -13.10 31.49
CA TYR A 47 -10.09 -13.23 30.03
C TYR A 47 -9.39 -14.55 29.63
N PHE A 48 -8.27 -14.86 30.27
CA PHE A 48 -7.48 -16.08 30.08
C PHE A 48 -8.25 -17.32 30.56
N GLN A 49 -9.08 -17.18 31.60
CA GLN A 49 -9.93 -18.26 32.08
C GLN A 49 -11.05 -18.58 31.10
N LYS A 50 -11.66 -17.59 30.43
CA LYS A 50 -12.54 -17.85 29.29
C LYS A 50 -11.81 -18.62 28.17
N TYR A 51 -10.59 -18.21 27.80
CA TYR A 51 -9.81 -18.97 26.81
C TYR A 51 -9.57 -20.42 27.24
N LYS A 52 -9.26 -20.65 28.52
CA LYS A 52 -9.12 -22.00 29.09
C LYS A 52 -10.43 -22.80 29.11
N GLU A 53 -11.58 -22.14 29.30
CA GLU A 53 -12.89 -22.80 29.21
C GLU A 53 -13.15 -23.33 27.79
N PHE A 54 -12.75 -22.57 26.77
CA PHE A 54 -12.86 -22.95 25.37
C PHE A 54 -11.68 -23.80 24.87
N GLU A 55 -10.62 -24.02 25.66
CA GLU A 55 -9.43 -24.80 25.27
C GLU A 55 -9.76 -26.22 24.78
N LYS A 56 -10.85 -26.82 25.30
CA LYS A 56 -11.31 -28.16 24.86
C LYS A 56 -12.15 -28.16 23.58
N SER A 57 -12.73 -27.03 23.20
CA SER A 57 -13.60 -26.89 22.01
C SER A 57 -12.91 -26.19 20.84
N VAL A 58 -11.77 -25.55 21.09
CA VAL A 58 -10.97 -24.82 20.11
C VAL A 58 -9.98 -25.76 19.43
N ARG A 59 -9.79 -25.56 18.12
CA ARG A 59 -8.78 -26.28 17.32
C ARG A 59 -7.57 -25.39 17.08
N VAL A 60 -6.37 -25.97 17.14
CA VAL A 60 -5.15 -25.28 16.71
C VAL A 60 -4.90 -25.66 15.25
N GLU A 61 -4.86 -24.68 14.37
CA GLU A 61 -4.54 -24.85 12.96
C GLU A 61 -3.19 -24.19 12.65
N GLU A 62 -2.39 -24.84 11.79
CA GLU A 62 -1.17 -24.30 11.23
C GLU A 62 -1.49 -23.63 9.89
N ILE A 63 -0.89 -22.46 9.66
CA ILE A 63 -1.03 -21.74 8.41
C ILE A 63 -0.14 -22.39 7.35
N ASP A 64 -0.77 -23.00 6.36
CA ASP A 64 -0.09 -23.51 5.16
C ASP A 64 0.11 -22.38 4.15
N GLY A 65 1.33 -21.82 4.11
CA GLY A 65 1.70 -20.75 3.19
C GLY A 65 1.51 -21.11 1.71
N MET A 66 1.69 -22.39 1.34
CA MET A 66 1.49 -22.84 -0.04
C MET A 66 0.01 -22.87 -0.41
N LYS A 67 -0.86 -23.25 0.52
CA LYS A 67 -2.32 -23.18 0.32
C LYS A 67 -2.79 -21.73 0.22
N VAL A 68 -2.26 -20.84 1.07
CA VAL A 68 -2.61 -19.41 1.08
C VAL A 68 -2.24 -18.76 -0.26
N VAL A 69 -1.01 -18.93 -0.73
CA VAL A 69 -0.55 -18.29 -1.97
C VAL A 69 -1.27 -18.85 -3.20
N LYS A 70 -1.59 -20.16 -3.25
CA LYS A 70 -2.39 -20.74 -4.34
C LYS A 70 -3.82 -20.20 -4.39
N ASN A 71 -4.48 -20.09 -3.24
CA ASN A 71 -5.83 -19.53 -3.18
C ASN A 71 -5.82 -18.05 -3.58
N LEU A 72 -4.82 -17.30 -3.11
CA LEU A 72 -4.65 -15.90 -3.47
C LEU A 72 -4.41 -15.72 -4.97
N ALA A 73 -3.55 -16.55 -5.57
CA ALA A 73 -3.29 -16.51 -7.01
C ALA A 73 -4.55 -16.78 -7.84
N VAL A 74 -5.40 -17.72 -7.44
CA VAL A 74 -6.68 -17.99 -8.12
C VAL A 74 -7.63 -16.79 -8.03
N LYS A 75 -7.72 -16.14 -6.86
CA LYS A 75 -8.56 -14.93 -6.70
C LYS A 75 -8.04 -13.76 -7.54
N MET A 76 -6.73 -13.56 -7.57
CA MET A 76 -6.09 -12.54 -8.41
C MET A 76 -6.27 -12.83 -9.90
N GLU A 77 -6.10 -14.09 -10.33
CA GLU A 77 -6.37 -14.55 -11.69
C GLU A 77 -7.81 -14.25 -12.11
N GLU A 78 -8.80 -14.55 -11.27
CA GLU A 78 -10.20 -14.25 -11.57
C GLU A 78 -10.46 -12.74 -11.69
N MET A 79 -9.83 -11.92 -10.84
CA MET A 79 -9.95 -10.47 -10.96
C MET A 79 -9.30 -9.97 -12.25
N PHE A 80 -8.04 -10.28 -12.51
CA PHE A 80 -7.33 -9.83 -13.71
C PHE A 80 -8.01 -10.31 -15.00
N ARG A 81 -8.55 -11.54 -15.00
CA ARG A 81 -9.32 -12.06 -16.14
C ARG A 81 -10.57 -11.23 -16.41
N ARG A 82 -11.34 -10.87 -15.38
CA ARG A 82 -12.53 -10.01 -15.55
C ARG A 82 -12.18 -8.63 -16.11
N LYS A 83 -11.06 -8.05 -15.66
CA LYS A 83 -10.55 -6.77 -16.16
C LYS A 83 -10.08 -6.86 -17.61
N ALA A 84 -9.33 -7.90 -17.95
CA ALA A 84 -8.89 -8.15 -19.31
C ALA A 84 -10.07 -8.41 -20.27
N GLU A 85 -11.12 -9.10 -19.82
CA GLU A 85 -12.35 -9.29 -20.60
C GLU A 85 -13.08 -7.96 -20.88
N ALA A 86 -13.06 -7.00 -19.95
CA ALA A 86 -13.63 -5.66 -20.16
C ALA A 86 -12.87 -4.90 -21.26
N THR A 87 -11.54 -4.95 -21.23
CA THR A 87 -10.67 -4.37 -22.27
C THR A 87 -10.87 -5.06 -23.62
N ARG A 88 -11.01 -6.39 -23.63
CA ARG A 88 -11.28 -7.14 -24.87
C ARG A 88 -12.59 -6.73 -25.55
N ARG A 89 -13.66 -6.52 -24.77
CA ARG A 89 -14.95 -6.04 -25.32
C ARG A 89 -14.82 -4.66 -25.96
N LEU A 90 -14.00 -3.79 -25.38
CA LEU A 90 -13.72 -2.46 -25.94
C LEU A 90 -12.95 -2.56 -27.25
N VAL A 91 -11.98 -3.47 -27.36
CA VAL A 91 -11.27 -3.74 -28.62
C VAL A 91 -12.26 -4.22 -29.69
N GLU A 92 -13.06 -5.24 -29.39
CA GLU A 92 -14.05 -5.79 -30.33
C GLU A 92 -15.05 -4.70 -30.79
N ALA A 93 -15.50 -3.84 -29.89
CA ALA A 93 -16.38 -2.72 -30.20
C ALA A 93 -15.69 -1.62 -31.05
N ALA A 94 -14.42 -1.33 -30.78
CA ALA A 94 -13.65 -0.34 -31.54
C ALA A 94 -13.39 -0.80 -32.97
N GLU A 95 -13.05 -2.08 -33.16
CA GLU A 95 -12.83 -2.67 -34.49
C GLU A 95 -14.12 -2.67 -35.31
N GLU A 96 -15.25 -3.04 -34.70
CA GLU A 96 -16.56 -3.02 -35.37
C GLU A 96 -17.00 -1.59 -35.72
N ALA A 97 -16.86 -0.64 -34.80
CA ALA A 97 -17.21 0.76 -35.02
C ALA A 97 -16.38 1.37 -36.17
N HIS A 98 -15.08 1.07 -36.22
CA HIS A 98 -14.23 1.52 -37.32
C HIS A 98 -14.58 0.82 -38.64
N HIS A 99 -14.90 -0.48 -38.62
CA HIS A 99 -15.27 -1.24 -39.82
C HIS A 99 -16.53 -0.66 -40.49
N GLN A 100 -17.50 -0.21 -39.70
CA GLN A 100 -18.75 0.39 -40.18
C GLN A 100 -18.61 1.84 -40.66
N HIS A 101 -17.54 2.55 -40.26
CA HIS A 101 -17.36 3.98 -40.55
C HIS A 101 -16.72 4.22 -41.92
N GLU A 102 -17.26 5.15 -42.70
CA GLU A 102 -16.66 5.67 -43.94
C GLU A 102 -16.09 7.07 -43.70
N GLU A 103 -14.86 7.33 -44.16
CA GLU A 103 -14.20 8.62 -43.91
C GLU A 103 -14.85 9.75 -44.72
N ASN A 104 -15.23 10.83 -44.03
CA ASN A 104 -15.81 12.02 -44.63
C ASN A 104 -14.98 13.27 -44.27
N PRO A 105 -14.26 13.89 -45.22
CA PRO A 105 -13.44 15.08 -44.98
C PRO A 105 -14.24 16.31 -44.52
N ASP A 106 -15.52 16.40 -44.88
CA ASP A 106 -16.40 17.53 -44.58
C ASP A 106 -17.27 17.29 -43.32
N LEU A 107 -16.97 16.25 -42.54
CA LEU A 107 -17.72 15.92 -41.33
C LEU A 107 -17.56 17.03 -40.28
N GLN A 108 -18.69 17.61 -39.86
CA GLN A 108 -18.75 18.52 -38.73
C GLN A 108 -19.36 17.76 -37.54
N TYR A 109 -18.56 17.54 -36.51
CA TYR A 109 -18.99 16.86 -35.29
C TYR A 109 -18.42 17.60 -34.07
N GLU A 110 -19.31 17.88 -33.12
CA GLU A 110 -18.94 18.51 -31.84
C GLU A 110 -18.78 17.44 -30.77
N TYR A 111 -17.74 17.58 -29.96
CA TYR A 111 -17.42 16.66 -28.87
C TYR A 111 -16.92 17.44 -27.65
N PHE A 112 -16.97 16.79 -26.48
CA PHE A 112 -16.49 17.38 -25.23
C PHE A 112 -14.97 17.26 -25.11
N ASN A 113 -14.27 18.39 -25.13
CA ASN A 113 -12.84 18.44 -24.92
C ASN A 113 -12.50 18.53 -23.43
N ALA A 114 -11.76 17.57 -22.90
CA ALA A 114 -11.43 17.44 -21.48
C ALA A 114 -10.74 18.69 -20.86
N VAL A 115 -10.09 19.53 -21.68
CA VAL A 115 -9.44 20.77 -21.23
C VAL A 115 -10.40 21.95 -21.25
N LEU A 116 -11.38 21.97 -22.15
CA LEU A 116 -12.25 23.11 -22.41
C LEU A 116 -13.63 22.98 -21.74
N ILE A 117 -13.97 21.81 -21.18
CA ILE A 117 -15.27 21.60 -20.56
C ILE A 117 -15.54 22.62 -19.45
N ASN A 118 -16.74 23.21 -19.47
CA ASN A 118 -17.19 24.24 -18.54
C ASN A 118 -16.34 25.53 -18.54
N GLU A 119 -15.47 25.73 -19.53
CA GLU A 119 -14.83 27.03 -19.76
C GLU A 119 -15.83 27.99 -20.42
N VAL A 120 -15.90 29.20 -19.89
CA VAL A 120 -16.72 30.29 -20.42
C VAL A 120 -15.83 31.39 -21.00
N ASP A 121 -16.28 31.98 -22.10
CA ASP A 121 -15.63 33.16 -22.69
C ASP A 121 -15.85 34.42 -21.83
N GLU A 122 -15.23 35.54 -22.23
CA GLU A 122 -15.39 36.84 -21.55
C GLU A 122 -16.83 37.37 -21.57
N GLU A 123 -17.67 36.79 -22.44
CA GLU A 123 -19.06 37.16 -22.69
C GLU A 123 -20.06 36.25 -21.97
N GLY A 124 -19.58 35.21 -21.28
CA GLY A 124 -20.36 34.24 -20.51
C GLY A 124 -20.96 33.09 -21.32
N ASN A 125 -20.58 32.91 -22.60
CA ASN A 125 -20.95 31.74 -23.39
C ASN A 125 -19.92 30.61 -23.21
N ASN A 126 -20.35 29.37 -23.43
CA ASN A 126 -19.43 28.23 -23.40
C ASN A 126 -18.43 28.32 -24.56
N VAL A 127 -17.16 28.08 -24.26
CA VAL A 127 -16.12 27.98 -25.29
C VAL A 127 -16.45 26.85 -26.26
N GLU A 128 -16.08 27.01 -27.53
CA GLU A 128 -16.29 25.99 -28.56
C GLU A 128 -15.63 24.66 -28.16
N LEU A 129 -16.38 23.54 -28.22
CA LEU A 129 -16.01 22.21 -27.68
C LEU A 129 -15.95 22.10 -26.14
N GLY A 130 -16.31 23.17 -25.43
CA GLY A 130 -16.32 23.27 -23.97
C GLY A 130 -17.71 23.19 -23.33
N GLY A 131 -18.76 22.90 -24.12
CA GLY A 131 -20.17 22.92 -23.70
C GLY A 131 -20.49 22.32 -22.31
N GLU A 132 -21.64 22.68 -21.76
CA GLU A 132 -22.01 22.33 -20.38
C GLU A 132 -21.93 20.82 -20.12
N PHE A 133 -21.03 20.44 -19.23
CA PHE A 133 -20.74 19.05 -18.88
C PHE A 133 -20.98 18.85 -17.39
N LEU A 134 -22.07 18.14 -17.06
CA LEU A 134 -22.47 17.88 -15.68
C LEU A 134 -21.43 16.96 -15.01
N LEU A 135 -20.77 17.47 -13.98
CA LEU A 135 -19.78 16.71 -13.19
C LEU A 135 -20.32 16.55 -11.77
N GLU A 136 -20.44 15.30 -11.32
CA GLU A 136 -20.91 14.97 -9.97
C GLU A 136 -19.78 14.32 -9.16
N PRO A 137 -19.58 14.72 -7.89
CA PRO A 137 -18.54 14.13 -7.06
C PRO A 137 -18.86 12.65 -6.79
N ASN A 138 -17.90 11.77 -7.05
CA ASN A 138 -18.07 10.33 -6.88
C ASN A 138 -17.05 9.74 -5.90
N TYR A 139 -17.53 9.06 -4.85
CA TYR A 139 -16.69 8.45 -3.82
C TYR A 139 -15.74 7.37 -4.36
N HIS A 140 -16.15 6.63 -5.40
CA HIS A 140 -15.33 5.61 -6.05
C HIS A 140 -14.06 6.19 -6.71
N PHE A 141 -14.14 7.45 -7.14
CA PHE A 141 -13.04 8.21 -7.74
C PHE A 141 -12.46 9.22 -6.74
N ASN A 142 -12.37 8.87 -5.45
CA ASN A 142 -11.83 9.75 -4.40
C ASN A 142 -12.52 11.13 -4.31
N ASN A 143 -13.85 11.17 -4.53
CA ASN A 143 -14.67 12.39 -4.62
C ASN A 143 -14.29 13.35 -5.75
N LEU A 144 -13.62 12.86 -6.79
CA LEU A 144 -13.46 13.60 -8.04
C LEU A 144 -14.83 13.81 -8.69
N SER A 145 -15.01 15.02 -9.24
CA SER A 145 -16.20 15.36 -10.01
C SER A 145 -16.08 14.72 -11.40
N VAL A 146 -16.88 13.69 -11.64
CA VAL A 146 -16.85 12.89 -12.87
C VAL A 146 -18.24 12.78 -13.49
N ASN A 147 -18.30 12.46 -14.77
CA ASN A 147 -19.54 12.14 -15.48
C ASN A 147 -19.56 10.65 -15.84
N LEU A 148 -20.51 9.91 -15.26
CA LEU A 148 -20.68 8.48 -15.50
C LEU A 148 -21.48 8.16 -16.78
N SER A 149 -22.03 9.15 -17.47
CA SER A 149 -22.85 8.94 -18.68
C SER A 149 -22.05 9.11 -19.96
N LEU A 150 -21.02 9.98 -19.96
CA LEU A 150 -20.28 10.36 -21.16
C LEU A 150 -18.77 10.33 -20.92
N SER A 151 -18.02 9.99 -21.97
CA SER A 151 -16.56 10.13 -22.01
C SER A 151 -16.14 11.52 -22.50
N VAL A 152 -14.91 11.91 -22.16
CA VAL A 152 -14.27 13.13 -22.66
C VAL A 152 -13.15 12.78 -23.64
N VAL A 153 -12.82 13.71 -24.52
CA VAL A 153 -11.71 13.58 -25.46
C VAL A 153 -10.64 14.62 -25.14
N GLN A 154 -9.41 14.17 -24.99
CA GLN A 154 -8.24 15.00 -24.87
C GLN A 154 -7.48 15.01 -26.20
N VAL A 155 -7.27 16.22 -26.73
CA VAL A 155 -6.42 16.46 -27.89
C VAL A 155 -5.19 17.26 -27.40
N PRO A 156 -3.96 16.83 -27.71
CA PRO A 156 -2.75 17.57 -27.40
C PRO A 156 -2.80 19.01 -27.93
N THR A 157 -2.22 19.96 -27.18
CA THR A 157 -2.30 21.40 -27.49
C THR A 157 -1.61 21.81 -28.79
N ASN A 158 -0.75 20.96 -29.35
CA ASN A 158 -0.08 21.17 -30.63
C ASN A 158 -0.89 20.65 -31.84
N MET A 159 -2.08 20.08 -31.63
CA MET A 159 -2.94 19.57 -32.68
C MET A 159 -4.21 20.41 -32.83
N TYR A 160 -4.76 20.47 -34.04
CA TYR A 160 -5.99 21.20 -34.30
C TYR A 160 -7.21 20.30 -34.02
N ASN A 161 -8.08 20.75 -33.11
CA ASN A 161 -9.26 19.98 -32.66
C ASN A 161 -10.23 19.62 -33.80
N LYS A 162 -10.32 20.44 -34.85
CA LYS A 162 -11.22 20.21 -36.00
C LYS A 162 -10.52 19.64 -37.23
N ASP A 163 -9.32 19.07 -37.05
CA ASP A 163 -8.68 18.32 -38.14
C ASP A 163 -9.60 17.17 -38.59
N PRO A 164 -9.90 17.02 -39.90
CA PRO A 164 -10.77 15.96 -40.40
C PRO A 164 -10.38 14.57 -39.91
N ASP A 165 -9.09 14.27 -39.74
CA ASP A 165 -8.61 12.98 -39.24
C ASP A 165 -9.00 12.76 -37.77
N ILE A 166 -8.95 13.82 -36.96
CA ILE A 166 -9.35 13.79 -35.55
C ILE A 166 -10.86 13.69 -35.44
N VAL A 167 -11.60 14.53 -36.18
CA VAL A 167 -13.07 14.57 -36.12
C VAL A 167 -13.68 13.23 -36.56
N ASN A 168 -13.21 12.64 -37.66
CA ASN A 168 -13.63 11.30 -38.07
C ASN A 168 -13.29 10.26 -36.99
N GLY A 169 -12.09 10.34 -36.42
CA GLY A 169 -11.62 9.48 -35.34
C GLY A 169 -12.52 9.53 -34.09
N VAL A 170 -12.85 10.74 -33.68
CA VAL A 170 -13.68 11.01 -32.51
C VAL A 170 -15.12 10.57 -32.76
N TYR A 171 -15.64 10.78 -33.96
CA TYR A 171 -17.00 10.39 -34.35
C TYR A 171 -17.25 8.89 -34.23
N TRP A 172 -16.45 8.04 -34.89
CA TRP A 172 -16.68 6.59 -34.81
C TRP A 172 -16.41 6.03 -33.40
N SER A 173 -15.46 6.64 -32.66
CA SER A 173 -15.16 6.22 -31.28
C SER A 173 -16.23 6.61 -30.27
N GLU A 174 -17.27 7.38 -30.66
CA GLU A 174 -18.45 7.64 -29.82
C GLU A 174 -19.20 6.34 -29.46
N ALA A 175 -19.19 5.35 -30.36
CA ALA A 175 -19.79 4.04 -30.12
C ALA A 175 -19.25 3.33 -28.86
N LEU A 176 -18.02 3.69 -28.44
CA LEU A 176 -17.39 3.14 -27.23
C LEU A 176 -18.06 3.62 -25.94
N ASN A 177 -18.77 4.76 -25.94
CA ASN A 177 -19.47 5.28 -24.75
C ASN A 177 -20.40 4.24 -24.13
N LYS A 178 -21.18 3.55 -24.97
CA LYS A 178 -22.08 2.51 -24.50
C LYS A 178 -21.33 1.36 -23.82
N VAL A 179 -20.21 0.94 -24.41
CA VAL A 179 -19.41 -0.18 -23.89
C VAL A 179 -18.68 0.22 -22.60
N PHE A 180 -18.23 1.47 -22.49
CA PHE A 180 -17.65 1.98 -21.24
C PHE A 180 -18.63 1.92 -20.08
N VAL A 181 -19.87 2.37 -20.31
CA VAL A 181 -20.95 2.32 -19.31
C VAL A 181 -21.31 0.86 -19.00
N ASP A 182 -21.54 0.03 -20.01
CA ASP A 182 -21.86 -1.40 -19.83
C ASP A 182 -20.76 -2.15 -19.05
N ASN A 183 -19.49 -1.80 -19.25
CA ASN A 183 -18.36 -2.38 -18.52
C ASN A 183 -18.38 -1.94 -17.05
N TYR A 184 -18.62 -0.65 -16.77
CA TYR A 184 -18.70 -0.12 -15.41
C TYR A 184 -19.89 -0.69 -14.63
N GLU A 185 -21.04 -0.87 -15.28
CA GLU A 185 -22.21 -1.51 -14.66
C GLU A 185 -21.97 -3.00 -14.31
N ARG A 186 -21.18 -3.70 -15.13
CA ARG A 186 -20.81 -5.10 -14.87
C ARG A 186 -19.72 -5.24 -13.82
N ASP A 187 -18.78 -4.31 -13.79
CA ASP A 187 -17.68 -4.27 -12.85
C ASP A 187 -17.46 -2.84 -12.31
N PRO A 188 -18.12 -2.47 -11.20
CA PRO A 188 -18.02 -1.13 -10.62
C PRO A 188 -16.66 -0.87 -9.97
N THR A 189 -15.78 -1.87 -9.91
CA THR A 189 -14.40 -1.73 -9.42
C THR A 189 -13.45 -1.23 -10.53
N LEU A 190 -13.96 -0.92 -11.72
CA LEU A 190 -13.18 -0.26 -12.76
C LEU A 190 -13.00 1.22 -12.43
N ILE A 191 -11.80 1.75 -12.69
CA ILE A 191 -11.53 3.19 -12.57
C ILE A 191 -11.55 3.81 -13.97
N TRP A 192 -10.38 3.91 -14.61
CA TRP A 192 -10.26 4.56 -15.91
C TRP A 192 -10.36 3.53 -17.02
N GLN A 193 -11.18 3.87 -18.02
CA GLN A 193 -11.21 3.18 -19.29
C GLN A 193 -10.86 4.19 -20.37
N TYR A 194 -10.00 3.82 -21.31
CA TYR A 194 -9.59 4.76 -22.35
C TYR A 194 -9.21 4.12 -23.67
N PHE A 195 -9.30 4.94 -24.71
CA PHE A 195 -8.85 4.64 -26.05
C PHE A 195 -7.87 5.72 -26.50
N GLY A 196 -6.60 5.35 -26.65
CA GLY A 196 -5.56 6.18 -27.24
C GLY A 196 -5.50 5.94 -28.74
N SER A 197 -5.91 6.92 -29.53
CA SER A 197 -5.92 6.83 -30.98
C SER A 197 -4.52 7.06 -31.56
N ALA A 198 -4.15 6.27 -32.57
CA ALA A 198 -2.94 6.50 -33.34
C ALA A 198 -2.99 7.81 -34.15
N LYS A 199 -4.16 8.41 -34.32
CA LYS A 199 -4.34 9.74 -34.91
C LYS A 199 -4.01 10.88 -33.94
N GLY A 200 -3.78 10.60 -32.66
CA GLY A 200 -3.28 11.60 -31.70
C GLY A 200 -4.30 12.20 -30.74
N PHE A 201 -5.52 11.64 -30.64
CA PHE A 201 -6.48 11.98 -29.57
C PHE A 201 -6.60 10.85 -28.55
N PHE A 202 -7.00 11.19 -27.33
CA PHE A 202 -7.20 10.26 -26.23
C PHE A 202 -8.64 10.38 -25.71
N ARG A 203 -9.40 9.30 -25.69
CA ARG A 203 -10.77 9.28 -25.14
C ARG A 203 -10.74 8.60 -23.77
N GLN A 204 -11.28 9.23 -22.74
CA GLN A 204 -11.27 8.77 -21.35
C GLN A 204 -12.68 8.71 -20.77
N TYR A 205 -12.97 7.62 -20.07
CA TYR A 205 -14.19 7.40 -19.30
C TYR A 205 -13.86 6.98 -17.85
N PRO A 206 -14.61 7.45 -16.84
CA PRO A 206 -15.66 8.47 -16.93
C PRO A 206 -15.11 9.85 -17.33
N GLY A 207 -15.99 10.74 -17.78
CA GLY A 207 -15.59 12.07 -18.19
C GLY A 207 -15.14 12.94 -17.02
N GLU A 208 -13.92 13.48 -17.07
CA GLU A 208 -13.40 14.41 -16.07
C GLU A 208 -12.71 15.63 -16.71
N CYS A 209 -12.54 16.69 -15.93
CA CYS A 209 -11.79 17.88 -16.36
C CYS A 209 -10.29 17.63 -16.15
N CYS A 210 -9.49 17.81 -17.20
CA CYS A 210 -8.04 17.56 -17.14
C CYS A 210 -7.28 18.66 -16.38
N GLN A 211 -6.31 18.28 -15.53
CA GLN A 211 -5.26 19.19 -15.05
C GLN A 211 -4.04 19.17 -15.99
N SER A 212 -3.70 20.33 -16.56
CA SER A 212 -2.59 20.53 -17.50
C SER A 212 -1.21 20.30 -16.88
N HIS A 213 -0.64 19.09 -17.00
CA HIS A 213 0.69 18.74 -16.46
C HIS A 213 1.82 18.60 -17.49
N PHE A 214 1.54 18.66 -18.80
CA PHE A 214 2.46 18.14 -19.82
C PHE A 214 3.49 19.15 -20.36
N ARG A 215 4.06 20.04 -19.54
CA ARG A 215 4.98 21.08 -20.08
C ARG A 215 6.30 21.32 -19.36
N GLU A 216 6.71 20.49 -18.41
CA GLU A 216 7.77 20.91 -17.49
C GLU A 216 9.20 20.38 -17.69
N HIS A 217 9.51 19.45 -18.60
CA HIS A 217 10.86 18.85 -18.61
C HIS A 217 11.46 18.60 -20.00
N LEU A 218 11.67 19.66 -20.79
CA LEU A 218 12.51 19.61 -22.00
C LEU A 218 13.47 20.81 -22.11
N ASP A 219 14.15 21.16 -21.03
CA ASP A 219 15.25 22.14 -21.09
C ASP A 219 16.56 21.52 -20.59
N LYS A 220 17.44 21.19 -21.55
CA LYS A 220 18.92 21.30 -21.54
C LYS A 220 19.56 20.28 -22.48
N LEU A 221 19.51 20.54 -23.78
CA LEU A 221 20.43 19.95 -24.75
C LEU A 221 21.10 21.11 -25.51
N PHE A 222 22.40 21.30 -25.28
CA PHE A 222 23.20 22.26 -26.04
C PHE A 222 24.03 21.47 -27.06
N ALA A 223 23.70 21.62 -28.35
CA ALA A 223 24.49 21.03 -29.43
C ALA A 223 25.81 21.81 -29.60
N LYS A 224 26.94 21.09 -29.67
CA LYS A 224 28.27 21.66 -29.91
C LYS A 224 29.14 20.66 -30.68
N GLY A 225 29.68 21.06 -31.83
CA GLY A 225 30.60 20.24 -32.65
C GLY A 225 30.09 20.00 -34.08
N ILE A 226 30.84 19.18 -34.83
CA ILE A 226 30.47 18.70 -36.17
C ILE A 226 29.89 17.28 -36.03
N GLY A 227 28.77 16.99 -36.69
CA GLY A 227 28.15 15.66 -36.68
C GLY A 227 28.88 14.67 -37.60
N LEU A 228 29.49 13.62 -37.04
CA LEU A 228 30.14 12.54 -37.78
C LEU A 228 29.22 11.32 -37.87
N LEU A 229 28.27 11.35 -38.82
CA LEU A 229 27.19 10.37 -38.87
C LEU A 229 27.64 8.94 -39.26
N GLY A 230 28.67 8.80 -40.11
CA GLY A 230 29.19 7.48 -40.50
C GLY A 230 29.81 6.69 -39.34
N GLU A 231 30.57 7.36 -38.47
CA GLU A 231 31.14 6.75 -37.26
C GLU A 231 30.04 6.38 -36.27
N ALA A 232 29.06 7.28 -36.08
CA ALA A 232 27.93 7.05 -35.18
C ALA A 232 27.07 5.85 -35.62
N LEU A 233 26.77 5.72 -36.92
CA LEU A 233 26.01 4.57 -37.45
C LEU A 233 26.80 3.26 -37.32
N THR A 234 28.11 3.29 -37.58
CA THR A 234 28.97 2.11 -37.43
C THR A 234 28.99 1.63 -35.97
N GLU A 235 29.15 2.56 -35.03
CA GLU A 235 29.12 2.25 -33.60
C GLU A 235 27.74 1.72 -33.17
N ALA A 236 26.66 2.33 -33.65
CA ALA A 236 25.30 1.87 -33.36
C ALA A 236 25.05 0.43 -33.84
N PHE A 237 25.50 0.07 -35.05
CA PHE A 237 25.43 -1.32 -35.54
C PHE A 237 26.34 -2.27 -34.76
N MET A 238 27.53 -1.83 -34.33
CA MET A 238 28.42 -2.63 -33.49
C MET A 238 27.77 -2.92 -32.12
N ILE A 239 27.14 -1.92 -31.51
CA ILE A 239 26.39 -2.08 -30.25
C ILE A 239 25.25 -3.09 -30.44
N LEU A 240 24.45 -2.98 -31.51
CA LEU A 240 23.38 -3.96 -31.79
C LEU A 240 23.92 -5.38 -31.99
N SER A 241 25.05 -5.51 -32.70
CA SER A 241 25.72 -6.81 -32.89
C SER A 241 26.21 -7.40 -31.57
N ASP A 242 26.79 -6.59 -30.68
CA ASP A 242 27.26 -7.03 -29.37
C ASP A 242 26.10 -7.51 -28.48
N PHE A 243 24.98 -6.78 -28.48
CA PHE A 243 23.77 -7.21 -27.77
C PHE A 243 23.15 -8.50 -28.34
N ASN A 244 23.21 -8.70 -29.66
CA ASN A 244 22.74 -9.93 -30.29
C ASN A 244 23.63 -11.14 -29.90
N GLN A 245 24.94 -10.94 -29.78
CA GLN A 245 25.89 -12.00 -29.39
C GLN A 245 25.84 -12.32 -27.90
N THR A 246 25.71 -11.31 -27.05
CA THR A 246 25.69 -11.47 -25.58
C THR A 246 24.32 -11.91 -25.04
N GLY A 247 23.25 -11.75 -25.83
CA GLY A 247 21.88 -12.03 -25.39
C GLY A 247 21.39 -11.10 -24.29
N ARG A 248 22.11 -10.00 -24.01
CA ARG A 248 21.75 -9.01 -22.97
C ARG A 248 20.79 -7.92 -23.46
N GLY A 249 20.40 -7.95 -24.73
CA GLY A 249 19.42 -7.02 -25.32
C GLY A 249 18.01 -7.61 -25.38
N SER A 250 17.04 -6.85 -25.90
CA SER A 250 15.64 -7.28 -25.95
C SER A 250 15.33 -8.42 -26.93
N VAL A 251 16.29 -8.90 -27.73
CA VAL A 251 16.18 -9.98 -28.76
C VAL A 251 14.95 -9.89 -29.71
N CYS A 252 14.21 -8.79 -29.64
CA CYS A 252 12.98 -8.55 -30.37
C CYS A 252 13.29 -7.60 -31.53
N SER A 253 12.47 -6.56 -31.72
CA SER A 253 12.71 -5.58 -32.76
C SER A 253 13.88 -4.66 -32.42
N GLN A 254 14.87 -4.61 -33.32
CA GLN A 254 16.03 -3.73 -33.24
C GLN A 254 15.83 -2.55 -34.19
N ALA A 255 16.03 -1.34 -33.70
CA ALA A 255 15.93 -0.12 -34.48
C ALA A 255 17.02 0.88 -34.08
N ILE A 256 17.54 1.60 -35.07
CA ILE A 256 18.42 2.77 -34.86
C ILE A 256 17.61 3.99 -35.29
N MET A 257 17.35 4.90 -34.35
CA MET A 257 16.66 6.16 -34.62
C MET A 257 17.68 7.30 -34.69
N LEU A 258 17.76 7.95 -35.84
CA LEU A 258 18.62 9.10 -36.05
C LEU A 258 17.79 10.39 -36.03
N VAL A 259 18.07 11.28 -35.08
CA VAL A 259 17.49 12.63 -35.02
C VAL A 259 18.53 13.63 -35.50
N THR A 260 18.34 14.15 -36.70
CA THR A 260 19.25 15.10 -37.36
C THR A 260 18.46 16.11 -38.19
N ASP A 261 19.01 17.31 -38.37
CA ASP A 261 18.51 18.35 -39.29
C ASP A 261 18.78 18.03 -40.76
N GLY A 262 19.67 17.06 -41.03
CA GLY A 262 19.94 16.51 -42.36
C GLY A 262 21.29 15.77 -42.39
N ALA A 263 21.41 14.80 -43.30
CA ALA A 263 22.69 14.15 -43.56
C ALA A 263 23.36 14.74 -44.82
N THR A 264 24.68 14.83 -44.81
CA THR A 264 25.47 15.28 -45.97
C THR A 264 25.69 14.18 -47.01
N GLU A 265 25.53 12.90 -46.63
CA GLU A 265 25.77 11.72 -47.47
C GLU A 265 24.71 10.63 -47.20
N MET A 266 24.60 9.65 -48.10
CA MET A 266 23.61 8.54 -48.01
C MET A 266 24.12 7.32 -47.22
N TYR A 267 25.43 7.24 -46.96
CA TYR A 267 26.10 6.17 -46.17
C TYR A 267 25.78 4.73 -46.60
N ASP A 268 25.54 4.50 -47.90
CA ASP A 268 25.16 3.20 -48.47
C ASP A 268 26.14 2.07 -48.06
N ASP A 269 27.44 2.38 -48.01
CA ASP A 269 28.52 1.45 -47.62
C ASP A 269 28.32 0.86 -46.21
N VAL A 270 27.79 1.65 -45.27
CA VAL A 270 27.54 1.21 -43.89
C VAL A 270 26.33 0.28 -43.86
N PHE A 271 25.26 0.64 -44.56
CA PHE A 271 24.05 -0.18 -44.62
C PHE A 271 24.27 -1.49 -45.40
N GLU A 272 25.05 -1.49 -46.47
CA GLU A 272 25.40 -2.71 -47.21
C GLU A 272 26.23 -3.67 -46.35
N LYS A 273 27.12 -3.14 -45.49
CA LYS A 273 27.95 -3.95 -44.61
C LYS A 273 27.21 -4.55 -43.42
N TYR A 274 26.30 -3.79 -42.78
CA TYR A 274 25.70 -4.17 -41.50
C TYR A 274 24.21 -4.57 -41.57
N ASN A 275 23.48 -4.24 -42.64
CA ASN A 275 22.01 -4.45 -42.75
C ASN A 275 21.60 -5.38 -43.93
N TRP A 276 22.58 -6.00 -44.61
CA TRP A 276 22.36 -6.96 -45.71
C TRP A 276 22.32 -8.40 -45.18
N PRO A 277 21.48 -9.33 -45.70
CA PRO A 277 20.59 -9.25 -46.88
C PRO A 277 19.13 -8.86 -46.60
N GLU A 278 18.73 -8.67 -45.34
CA GLU A 278 17.32 -8.46 -44.97
C GLU A 278 16.76 -7.10 -45.40
N ARG A 279 17.62 -6.09 -45.65
CA ARG A 279 17.29 -4.81 -46.31
C ARG A 279 16.01 -4.12 -45.78
N LYS A 280 15.81 -4.12 -44.45
CA LYS A 280 14.59 -3.55 -43.82
C LYS A 280 14.46 -2.02 -44.00
N ILE A 281 15.58 -1.32 -44.26
CA ILE A 281 15.63 0.11 -44.58
C ILE A 281 16.68 0.29 -45.68
N SER A 282 16.30 0.90 -46.80
CA SER A 282 17.11 1.00 -48.02
C SER A 282 17.74 2.37 -48.24
N THR A 283 17.15 3.45 -47.72
CA THR A 283 17.63 4.82 -47.91
C THR A 283 17.40 5.70 -46.69
N LEU A 284 18.12 6.83 -46.59
CA LEU A 284 17.90 7.84 -45.54
C LEU A 284 16.50 8.49 -45.62
N ALA A 285 15.89 8.54 -46.81
CA ALA A 285 14.53 9.04 -46.99
C ALA A 285 13.49 8.14 -46.32
N ASP A 286 13.70 6.81 -46.35
CA ASP A 286 12.87 5.85 -45.61
C ASP A 286 12.94 6.10 -44.09
N VAL A 287 14.09 6.56 -43.57
CA VAL A 287 14.26 6.90 -42.15
C VAL A 287 13.39 8.09 -41.76
N GLN A 288 13.31 9.13 -42.59
CA GLN A 288 12.55 10.34 -42.27
C GLN A 288 11.03 10.08 -42.17
N GLU A 289 10.48 9.23 -43.04
CA GLU A 289 9.07 8.82 -42.98
C GLU A 289 8.81 7.83 -41.82
N ASN A 290 9.75 6.93 -41.55
CA ASN A 290 9.64 5.93 -40.49
C ASN A 290 9.82 6.50 -39.09
N VAL A 291 10.59 7.58 -38.88
CA VAL A 291 10.76 8.20 -37.55
C VAL A 291 9.44 8.81 -37.05
N MET A 292 8.64 9.41 -37.94
CA MET A 292 7.34 9.99 -37.58
C MET A 292 6.22 8.94 -37.40
N ARG A 293 6.41 7.71 -37.89
CA ARG A 293 5.39 6.63 -37.87
C ARG A 293 5.94 5.28 -37.40
N TYR A 294 7.02 5.27 -36.60
CA TYR A 294 7.74 4.04 -36.29
C TYR A 294 6.85 2.99 -35.62
N LEU A 295 5.91 3.41 -34.76
CA LEU A 295 4.93 2.52 -34.14
C LEU A 295 4.03 1.82 -35.16
N HIS A 296 3.61 2.52 -36.22
CA HIS A 296 2.82 1.91 -37.29
C HIS A 296 3.65 0.88 -38.07
N VAL A 297 4.95 1.11 -38.28
CA VAL A 297 5.82 0.15 -38.97
C VAL A 297 6.07 -1.09 -38.13
N MET A 298 6.35 -0.89 -36.84
CA MET A 298 6.69 -1.95 -35.88
C MET A 298 5.49 -2.81 -35.50
N SER A 299 4.26 -2.26 -35.59
CA SER A 299 3.03 -3.00 -35.31
C SER A 299 2.58 -3.90 -36.46
N ARG A 300 3.00 -3.65 -37.72
CA ARG A 300 2.54 -4.42 -38.91
C ARG A 300 2.64 -5.94 -38.76
N PRO A 301 3.77 -6.53 -38.31
CA PRO A 301 3.85 -7.98 -38.14
C PRO A 301 2.83 -8.51 -37.13
N LYS A 302 2.61 -7.78 -36.03
CA LYS A 302 1.59 -8.13 -35.02
C LYS A 302 0.17 -8.04 -35.56
N VAL A 303 -0.11 -7.03 -36.40
CA VAL A 303 -1.45 -6.87 -37.01
C VAL A 303 -1.76 -8.04 -37.95
N ILE A 304 -0.76 -8.51 -38.71
CA ILE A 304 -0.91 -9.62 -39.65
C ILE A 304 -1.13 -10.95 -38.92
N ASP A 305 -0.58 -11.12 -37.72
CA ASP A 305 -0.79 -12.31 -36.90
C ASP A 305 -2.20 -12.37 -36.26
N HIS A 306 -2.95 -11.25 -36.32
CA HIS A 306 -4.28 -11.09 -35.72
C HIS A 306 -4.31 -11.45 -34.22
N GLU A 307 -3.17 -11.32 -33.54
CA GLU A 307 -3.03 -11.65 -32.12
C GLU A 307 -3.20 -10.39 -31.26
N HIS A 308 -4.26 -10.36 -30.47
CA HIS A 308 -4.48 -9.34 -29.45
C HIS A 308 -3.74 -9.70 -28.17
N ASP A 309 -2.43 -9.46 -28.18
CA ASP A 309 -1.62 -9.63 -26.98
C ASP A 309 -2.10 -8.70 -25.87
N THR A 310 -2.35 -9.29 -24.70
CA THR A 310 -2.65 -8.52 -23.49
C THR A 310 -1.35 -8.09 -22.85
N VAL A 311 -1.14 -6.78 -22.73
CA VAL A 311 0.05 -6.22 -22.08
C VAL A 311 -0.35 -5.60 -20.75
N TRP A 312 0.50 -5.79 -19.75
CA TRP A 312 0.31 -5.24 -18.40
C TRP A 312 1.42 -4.23 -18.11
N THR A 313 1.07 -3.06 -17.62
CA THR A 313 2.06 -2.06 -17.21
C THR A 313 2.62 -2.36 -15.83
N GLU A 314 3.80 -1.82 -15.54
CA GLU A 314 4.34 -1.74 -14.18
C GLU A 314 3.45 -0.87 -13.28
N ALA A 315 3.68 -0.91 -11.97
CA ALA A 315 2.99 -0.05 -11.02
C ALA A 315 3.37 1.42 -11.27
N TYR A 316 2.38 2.27 -11.56
CA TYR A 316 2.57 3.71 -11.66
C TYR A 316 1.59 4.45 -10.76
N VAL A 317 1.90 5.70 -10.44
CA VAL A 317 1.00 6.57 -9.67
C VAL A 317 0.09 7.32 -10.62
N ASP A 318 -1.20 7.13 -10.44
CA ASP A 318 -2.19 8.02 -11.03
C ASP A 318 -2.24 9.36 -10.28
N SER A 319 -2.02 10.44 -11.01
CA SER A 319 -2.08 11.81 -10.46
C SER A 319 -3.49 12.30 -10.17
N ALA A 320 -4.51 11.80 -10.89
CA ALA A 320 -5.89 12.23 -10.73
C ALA A 320 -6.45 11.77 -9.37
N LEU A 321 -6.18 10.51 -9.01
CA LEU A 321 -6.65 9.86 -7.77
C LEU A 321 -5.84 10.20 -6.51
N ASN A 322 -5.12 11.32 -6.46
CA ASN A 322 -4.39 11.71 -5.25
C ASN A 322 -5.37 12.12 -4.15
N ASP A 323 -5.50 11.29 -3.12
CA ASP A 323 -6.26 11.59 -1.91
C ASP A 323 -5.37 12.25 -0.83
N LYS A 324 -5.99 12.77 0.24
CA LYS A 324 -5.32 13.20 1.47
C LYS A 324 -4.50 12.09 2.12
N SER A 325 -4.85 10.82 1.88
CA SER A 325 -4.16 9.63 2.42
C SER A 325 -2.86 9.25 1.68
N GLY A 326 -2.69 9.69 0.42
CA GLY A 326 -1.50 9.45 -0.39
C GLY A 326 -1.80 9.16 -1.88
N PRO A 327 -0.75 8.93 -2.70
CA PRO A 327 -0.90 8.57 -4.11
C PRO A 327 -1.32 7.10 -4.29
N THR A 328 -2.36 6.87 -5.10
CA THR A 328 -2.85 5.54 -5.42
C THR A 328 -2.00 4.93 -6.54
N LEU A 329 -1.44 3.74 -6.29
CA LEU A 329 -0.74 2.97 -7.32
C LEU A 329 -1.75 2.19 -8.17
N THR A 330 -1.54 2.21 -9.47
CA THR A 330 -2.36 1.54 -10.48
C THR A 330 -1.49 0.71 -11.43
N THR A 331 -2.10 -0.29 -12.05
CA THR A 331 -1.57 -1.01 -13.21
C THR A 331 -2.62 -1.02 -14.30
N THR A 332 -2.20 -0.96 -15.56
CA THR A 332 -3.08 -0.95 -16.71
C THR A 332 -3.00 -2.27 -17.43
N VAL A 333 -4.15 -2.81 -17.82
CA VAL A 333 -4.24 -3.81 -18.88
C VAL A 333 -4.50 -3.10 -20.22
N ALA A 334 -3.64 -3.36 -21.20
CA ALA A 334 -3.68 -2.71 -22.51
C ALA A 334 -3.74 -3.73 -23.64
N MET A 335 -4.54 -3.42 -24.66
CA MET A 335 -4.68 -4.23 -25.87
C MET A 335 -4.67 -3.33 -27.11
N PRO A 336 -3.98 -3.72 -28.19
CA PRO A 336 -3.99 -2.96 -29.45
C PRO A 336 -5.33 -3.14 -30.18
N VAL A 337 -5.71 -2.13 -30.97
CA VAL A 337 -6.90 -2.16 -31.84
C VAL A 337 -6.45 -2.05 -33.29
N PHE A 338 -6.92 -2.96 -34.13
CA PHE A 338 -6.49 -3.03 -35.52
C PHE A 338 -7.62 -2.72 -36.50
N SER A 339 -7.26 -2.22 -37.68
CA SER A 339 -8.23 -2.04 -38.76
C SER A 339 -8.57 -3.39 -39.38
N THR A 340 -9.84 -3.78 -39.34
CA THR A 340 -10.36 -5.05 -39.88
C THR A 340 -10.94 -4.92 -41.29
N LYS A 341 -10.91 -3.71 -41.88
CA LYS A 341 -11.44 -3.47 -43.24
C LYS A 341 -10.67 -4.26 -44.27
N ASN A 342 -11.38 -4.85 -45.25
CA ASN A 342 -10.77 -5.69 -46.28
C ASN A 342 -9.66 -4.99 -47.09
N GLU A 343 -9.78 -3.68 -47.29
CA GLU A 343 -8.82 -2.88 -48.06
C GLU A 343 -7.50 -2.65 -47.31
N THR A 344 -7.56 -2.43 -45.99
CA THR A 344 -6.42 -2.12 -45.13
C THR A 344 -5.88 -3.33 -44.38
N LYS A 345 -6.57 -4.49 -44.46
CA LYS A 345 -6.21 -5.74 -43.79
C LYS A 345 -4.76 -6.19 -44.07
N ASN A 346 -4.30 -6.03 -45.31
CA ASN A 346 -2.94 -6.39 -45.70
C ASN A 346 -1.90 -5.31 -45.35
N GLN A 347 -2.33 -4.09 -45.00
CA GLN A 347 -1.44 -2.98 -44.64
C GLN A 347 -1.10 -2.97 -43.14
N GLY A 348 -1.87 -3.69 -42.32
CA GLY A 348 -1.60 -3.87 -40.90
C GLY A 348 -1.70 -2.57 -40.10
N ILE A 349 -2.81 -1.85 -40.22
CA ILE A 349 -2.98 -0.52 -39.61
C ILE A 349 -3.41 -0.66 -38.14
N LEU A 350 -2.58 -0.11 -37.25
CA LEU A 350 -2.92 0.16 -35.84
C LEU A 350 -3.86 1.38 -35.75
N LEU A 351 -5.06 1.20 -35.22
CA LEU A 351 -6.01 2.27 -34.95
C LEU A 351 -5.70 2.99 -33.64
N GLY A 352 -5.22 2.24 -32.66
CA GLY A 352 -4.93 2.76 -31.32
C GLY A 352 -4.70 1.65 -30.31
N VAL A 353 -4.72 2.03 -29.03
CA VAL A 353 -4.60 1.12 -27.89
C VAL A 353 -5.74 1.42 -26.93
N VAL A 354 -6.43 0.37 -26.49
CA VAL A 354 -7.41 0.45 -25.40
C VAL A 354 -6.71 0.06 -24.12
N GLY A 355 -6.96 0.82 -23.05
CA GLY A 355 -6.45 0.52 -21.72
C GLY A 355 -7.55 0.58 -20.65
N THR A 356 -7.32 -0.14 -19.57
CA THR A 356 -8.17 -0.10 -18.39
C THR A 356 -7.29 -0.14 -17.14
N ASP A 357 -7.49 0.83 -16.25
CA ASP A 357 -6.69 0.97 -15.04
C ASP A 357 -7.29 0.20 -13.88
N ILE A 358 -6.41 -0.49 -13.16
CA ILE A 358 -6.72 -1.33 -12.02
C ILE A 358 -5.96 -0.79 -10.81
N PRO A 359 -6.66 -0.30 -9.78
CA PRO A 359 -6.02 0.17 -8.56
C PRO A 359 -5.43 -1.01 -7.80
N LEU A 360 -4.16 -0.89 -7.39
CA LEU A 360 -3.51 -1.94 -6.60
C LEU A 360 -4.12 -2.09 -5.20
N GLN A 361 -4.86 -1.08 -4.72
CA GLN A 361 -5.61 -1.17 -3.48
C GLN A 361 -6.71 -2.25 -3.53
N GLU A 362 -7.30 -2.52 -4.69
CA GLU A 362 -8.26 -3.62 -4.84
C GLU A 362 -7.60 -4.99 -4.69
N LEU A 363 -6.36 -5.14 -5.20
CA LEU A 363 -5.57 -6.33 -4.98
C LEU A 363 -5.25 -6.51 -3.49
N MET A 364 -4.98 -5.41 -2.77
CA MET A 364 -4.76 -5.45 -1.33
C MET A 364 -5.99 -5.91 -0.54
N LYS A 365 -7.20 -5.62 -1.02
CA LYS A 365 -8.46 -6.11 -0.41
C LYS A 365 -8.63 -7.63 -0.52
N LEU A 366 -8.01 -8.29 -1.52
CA LEU A 366 -8.07 -9.75 -1.69
C LEU A 366 -7.19 -10.53 -0.71
N ILE A 367 -6.23 -9.86 -0.09
CA ILE A 367 -5.23 -10.49 0.77
C ILE A 367 -5.87 -10.96 2.09
N PRO A 368 -5.79 -12.26 2.45
CA PRO A 368 -6.34 -12.76 3.70
C PRO A 368 -5.43 -12.41 4.88
N LYS A 369 -5.54 -11.17 5.39
CA LYS A 369 -4.64 -10.62 6.42
C LYS A 369 -4.58 -11.45 7.70
N HIS A 370 -5.72 -11.94 8.15
CA HIS A 370 -5.84 -12.82 9.33
C HIS A 370 -5.08 -14.15 9.18
N MET A 371 -4.73 -14.56 7.96
CA MET A 371 -3.99 -15.78 7.62
C MET A 371 -2.49 -15.56 7.38
N LEU A 372 -1.99 -14.32 7.40
CA LEU A 372 -0.55 -14.05 7.20
C LEU A 372 0.23 -14.05 8.52
N GLY A 373 -0.47 -13.89 9.64
CA GLY A 373 0.17 -13.60 10.91
C GLY A 373 0.66 -12.16 10.96
N ILE A 374 1.42 -11.85 12.00
CA ILE A 374 1.63 -10.46 12.47
C ILE A 374 2.64 -9.70 11.62
N HIS A 375 3.67 -10.44 11.20
CA HIS A 375 4.75 -9.97 10.36
C HIS A 375 4.68 -10.54 8.95
N GLY A 376 3.70 -11.40 8.69
CA GLY A 376 3.52 -11.92 7.34
C GLY A 376 2.93 -10.87 6.42
N TYR A 377 3.36 -10.90 5.18
CA TYR A 377 2.92 -10.00 4.14
C TYR A 377 2.85 -10.72 2.81
N VAL A 378 2.12 -10.11 1.88
CA VAL A 378 2.08 -10.52 0.48
C VAL A 378 2.87 -9.51 -0.31
N PHE A 379 3.58 -10.01 -1.31
CA PHE A 379 4.19 -9.19 -2.34
C PHE A 379 3.84 -9.73 -3.71
N ALA A 380 3.86 -8.87 -4.72
CA ALA A 380 3.69 -9.27 -6.11
C ALA A 380 4.80 -8.65 -6.95
N ILE A 381 5.33 -9.41 -7.89
CA ILE A 381 6.43 -9.01 -8.76
C ILE A 381 6.08 -9.24 -10.22
N THR A 382 6.67 -8.43 -11.09
CA THR A 382 6.59 -8.59 -12.54
C THR A 382 7.64 -9.59 -13.04
N ASN A 383 7.52 -10.00 -14.30
CA ASN A 383 8.52 -10.82 -14.99
C ASN A 383 9.90 -10.13 -15.12
N ASN A 384 9.95 -8.80 -14.95
CA ASN A 384 11.19 -8.01 -14.91
C ASN A 384 11.82 -7.94 -13.51
N GLY A 385 11.16 -8.50 -12.48
CA GLY A 385 11.61 -8.42 -11.09
C GLY A 385 11.17 -7.16 -10.34
N TYR A 386 10.39 -6.28 -10.97
CA TYR A 386 9.88 -5.08 -10.29
C TYR A 386 8.70 -5.40 -9.39
N ILE A 387 8.64 -4.71 -8.26
CA ILE A 387 7.56 -4.84 -7.31
C ILE A 387 6.29 -4.19 -7.87
N LEU A 388 5.24 -4.99 -7.97
CA LEU A 388 3.88 -4.50 -8.18
C LEU A 388 3.28 -4.09 -6.82
N ILE A 389 3.36 -4.97 -5.82
CA ILE A 389 2.79 -4.76 -4.48
C ILE A 389 3.82 -5.15 -3.42
N HIS A 390 4.07 -4.26 -2.46
CA HIS A 390 4.83 -4.57 -1.24
C HIS A 390 4.47 -3.57 -0.12
N PRO A 391 4.36 -4.00 1.16
CA PRO A 391 4.00 -3.11 2.28
C PRO A 391 4.92 -1.90 2.47
N ASP A 392 6.20 -2.06 2.12
CA ASP A 392 7.22 -1.00 2.23
C ASP A 392 7.47 -0.25 0.91
N LEU A 393 6.72 -0.56 -0.16
CA LEU A 393 6.78 0.23 -1.39
C LEU A 393 6.22 1.63 -1.11
N ARG A 394 7.06 2.65 -1.29
CA ARG A 394 6.71 4.06 -1.04
C ARG A 394 7.08 4.89 -2.27
N PRO A 395 6.09 5.33 -3.08
CA PRO A 395 6.35 6.10 -4.31
C PRO A 395 6.82 7.54 -4.06
N LEU A 396 6.65 8.05 -2.82
CA LEU A 396 7.05 9.39 -2.41
C LEU A 396 8.27 9.35 -1.47
N TYR A 397 9.04 10.45 -1.44
CA TYR A 397 10.19 10.58 -0.54
C TYR A 397 9.78 10.54 0.94
N GLN A 398 8.69 11.22 1.29
CA GLN A 398 8.12 11.28 2.64
C GLN A 398 6.59 11.43 2.53
N GLU A 399 5.84 10.91 3.49
CA GLU A 399 4.38 11.11 3.55
C GLU A 399 4.05 12.61 3.57
N GLY A 400 3.11 13.03 2.71
CA GLY A 400 2.71 14.43 2.55
C GLY A 400 3.54 15.26 1.57
N GLN A 401 4.69 14.76 1.08
CA GLN A 401 5.40 15.42 -0.03
C GLN A 401 4.84 14.99 -1.38
N LYS A 402 4.42 15.95 -2.22
CA LYS A 402 3.96 15.65 -3.61
C LYS A 402 5.08 15.17 -4.54
N ARG A 403 6.34 15.21 -4.11
CA ARG A 403 7.49 14.86 -4.95
C ARG A 403 7.69 13.34 -5.01
N ARG A 404 7.44 12.78 -6.19
CA ARG A 404 7.68 11.38 -6.52
C ARG A 404 9.18 11.06 -6.46
N LYS A 405 9.53 9.86 -5.99
CA LYS A 405 10.90 9.35 -6.10
C LYS A 405 11.23 9.11 -7.58
N PRO A 406 12.44 9.39 -8.05
CA PRO A 406 12.87 8.96 -9.38
C PRO A 406 12.81 7.43 -9.44
N ASN A 407 12.35 6.88 -10.56
CA ASN A 407 12.29 5.44 -10.83
C ASN A 407 11.47 4.61 -9.83
N TYR A 408 10.47 5.21 -9.17
CA TYR A 408 9.62 4.50 -8.19
C TYR A 408 8.82 3.31 -8.78
N SER A 409 8.65 3.25 -10.10
CA SER A 409 7.95 2.17 -10.82
C SER A 409 8.84 0.94 -11.07
N SER A 410 10.17 1.12 -11.05
CA SER A 410 11.15 0.09 -11.37
C SER A 410 11.97 -0.30 -10.12
N VAL A 411 11.27 -0.52 -9.00
CA VAL A 411 11.88 -0.86 -7.72
C VAL A 411 11.94 -2.38 -7.57
N ASP A 412 13.12 -2.91 -7.27
CA ASP A 412 13.37 -4.33 -7.02
C ASP A 412 13.18 -4.69 -5.53
N LEU A 413 12.97 -5.97 -5.24
CA LEU A 413 12.87 -6.52 -3.89
C LEU A 413 14.11 -6.22 -3.05
N SER A 414 15.30 -6.20 -3.67
CA SER A 414 16.58 -5.92 -3.01
C SER A 414 16.73 -4.48 -2.50
N GLU A 415 15.91 -3.54 -3.01
CA GLU A 415 15.90 -2.14 -2.55
C GLU A 415 14.95 -1.91 -1.38
N VAL A 416 13.95 -2.79 -1.22
CA VAL A 416 12.89 -2.65 -0.22
C VAL A 416 13.14 -3.56 0.97
N GLU A 417 13.60 -4.78 0.70
CA GLU A 417 14.00 -5.74 1.72
C GLU A 417 15.53 -5.71 1.91
N TRP A 418 15.94 -5.75 3.17
CA TRP A 418 17.35 -5.76 3.52
C TRP A 418 17.86 -7.20 3.55
N GLU A 419 18.84 -7.52 2.71
CA GLU A 419 19.56 -8.78 2.83
C GLU A 419 20.36 -8.82 4.15
N ASP A 420 20.46 -10.01 4.76
CA ASP A 420 21.26 -10.26 5.96
C ASP A 420 22.77 -10.20 5.61
N LYS A 421 23.30 -8.97 5.50
CA LYS A 421 24.73 -8.70 5.38
C LYS A 421 25.25 -8.30 6.75
N ASP A 422 26.15 -9.12 7.29
CA ASP A 422 26.80 -8.88 8.58
C ASP A 422 27.39 -7.46 8.64
N GLY A 423 26.92 -6.64 9.59
CA GLY A 423 27.61 -5.39 9.98
C GLY A 423 26.83 -4.09 9.96
N ILE A 424 25.51 -4.08 9.74
CA ILE A 424 24.74 -2.81 9.69
C ILE A 424 24.16 -2.45 11.06
N VAL A 425 24.50 -1.26 11.55
CA VAL A 425 23.98 -0.68 12.79
C VAL A 425 22.89 0.36 12.46
N CYS A 426 21.64 -0.09 12.38
CA CYS A 426 20.47 0.79 12.34
C CYS A 426 19.88 0.98 13.75
N ARG A 427 19.18 2.10 13.98
CA ARG A 427 18.72 2.54 15.31
C ARG A 427 17.91 1.48 16.08
N ARG A 428 17.21 0.55 15.40
CA ARG A 428 16.66 -0.73 15.92
C ARG A 428 16.52 -1.73 14.77
N VAL A 429 17.05 -2.94 14.90
CA VAL A 429 16.91 -4.04 13.92
C VAL A 429 16.34 -5.25 14.65
N LEU A 430 15.30 -5.85 14.07
CA LEU A 430 14.75 -7.12 14.53
C LEU A 430 15.24 -8.22 13.59
N LYS A 431 15.87 -9.26 14.12
CA LYS A 431 16.24 -10.44 13.33
C LYS A 431 15.04 -11.38 13.26
N MET A 432 14.49 -11.54 12.06
CA MET A 432 13.38 -12.45 11.79
C MET A 432 13.79 -13.53 10.79
N HIS A 433 13.20 -14.72 10.94
CA HIS A 433 13.31 -15.79 9.95
C HIS A 433 11.97 -15.92 9.24
N ASN A 434 11.95 -15.59 7.95
CA ASN A 434 10.76 -15.65 7.10
C ASN A 434 10.87 -16.83 6.13
N ASP A 435 9.78 -17.57 5.97
CA ASP A 435 9.61 -18.57 4.93
C ASP A 435 8.80 -17.94 3.78
N TYR A 436 9.37 -17.93 2.58
CA TYR A 436 8.76 -17.33 1.38
C TYR A 436 8.13 -18.42 0.51
N TYR A 437 6.87 -18.20 0.13
CA TYR A 437 6.10 -19.07 -0.76
C TYR A 437 5.65 -18.25 -1.96
N TYR A 438 5.81 -18.74 -3.19
CA TYR A 438 5.43 -18.00 -4.39
C TYR A 438 4.78 -18.89 -5.43
N THR A 439 4.00 -18.29 -6.32
CA THR A 439 3.39 -18.94 -7.49
C THR A 439 3.13 -17.90 -8.59
N ASP A 440 3.03 -18.37 -9.83
CA ASP A 440 2.60 -17.57 -10.97
C ASP A 440 1.09 -17.29 -10.94
N ILE A 441 0.69 -16.11 -11.42
CA ILE A 441 -0.70 -15.76 -11.67
C ILE A 441 -0.98 -16.02 -13.15
N LYS A 442 -1.78 -17.04 -13.43
CA LYS A 442 -2.05 -17.45 -14.82
C LYS A 442 -2.74 -16.32 -15.61
N GLY A 443 -2.37 -16.19 -16.87
CA GLY A 443 -2.90 -15.14 -17.76
C GLY A 443 -2.30 -13.75 -17.55
N THR A 444 -1.33 -13.60 -16.64
CA THR A 444 -0.60 -12.34 -16.44
C THR A 444 0.91 -12.62 -16.35
N PRO A 445 1.79 -11.62 -16.57
CA PRO A 445 3.23 -11.76 -16.36
C PRO A 445 3.64 -11.65 -14.88
N PHE A 446 2.67 -11.68 -13.96
CA PHE A 446 2.89 -11.42 -12.54
C PHE A 446 3.04 -12.71 -11.75
N SER A 447 3.87 -12.64 -10.71
CA SER A 447 3.98 -13.68 -9.68
C SER A 447 3.59 -13.09 -8.33
N VAL A 448 2.92 -13.88 -7.51
CA VAL A 448 2.54 -13.50 -6.15
C VAL A 448 3.31 -14.35 -5.14
N GLY A 449 3.79 -13.69 -4.10
CA GLY A 449 4.53 -14.27 -3.00
C GLY A 449 3.91 -13.94 -1.66
N VAL A 450 4.08 -14.85 -0.71
CA VAL A 450 3.68 -14.71 0.68
C VAL A 450 4.90 -14.99 1.55
N ALA A 451 5.25 -14.03 2.39
CA ALA A 451 6.27 -14.19 3.41
C ALA A 451 5.58 -14.49 4.76
N LEU A 452 5.94 -15.61 5.39
CA LEU A 452 5.44 -15.99 6.72
C LEU A 452 6.59 -16.07 7.71
N SER A 453 6.49 -15.33 8.80
CA SER A 453 7.52 -15.37 9.85
C SER A 453 7.39 -16.60 10.73
N ARG A 454 8.52 -17.25 11.03
CA ARG A 454 8.56 -18.41 11.93
C ARG A 454 8.22 -18.01 13.37
N GLY A 455 7.45 -18.86 14.04
CA GLY A 455 7.09 -18.71 15.46
C GLY A 455 5.88 -17.78 15.67
N HIS A 456 5.98 -16.51 15.26
CA HIS A 456 4.95 -15.51 15.53
C HIS A 456 3.89 -15.47 14.42
N GLY A 457 2.75 -16.12 14.66
CA GLY A 457 1.59 -16.14 13.73
C GLY A 457 1.45 -17.40 12.89
N LYS A 458 2.36 -18.37 13.02
CA LYS A 458 2.31 -19.67 12.32
C LYS A 458 1.10 -20.54 12.72
N TYR A 459 0.67 -20.43 13.97
CA TYR A 459 -0.46 -21.18 14.52
C TYR A 459 -1.56 -20.24 14.95
N PHE A 460 -2.80 -20.70 14.86
CA PHE A 460 -3.96 -19.96 15.33
C PHE A 460 -5.03 -20.84 15.95
N PHE A 461 -5.85 -20.23 16.79
CA PHE A 461 -7.01 -20.87 17.36
C PHE A 461 -8.21 -20.64 16.47
N ARG A 462 -8.97 -21.72 16.27
CA ARG A 462 -10.24 -21.72 15.57
C ARG A 462 -11.33 -22.15 16.53
N GLY A 463 -12.16 -21.19 16.90
CA GLY A 463 -13.23 -21.36 17.88
C GLY A 463 -14.60 -21.20 17.25
N ASN A 464 -15.63 -21.79 17.84
CA ASN A 464 -17.01 -21.59 17.40
C ASN A 464 -17.89 -21.19 18.58
N VAL A 465 -18.75 -20.19 18.37
CA VAL A 465 -19.67 -19.65 19.37
C VAL A 465 -21.10 -19.65 18.85
N SER A 466 -22.07 -19.57 19.75
CA SER A 466 -23.47 -19.34 19.36
C SER A 466 -23.63 -17.98 18.71
N LEU A 467 -24.37 -17.92 17.60
CA LEU A 467 -24.64 -16.71 16.82
C LEU A 467 -25.14 -15.54 17.69
N GLU A 468 -26.09 -15.83 18.59
CA GLU A 468 -26.74 -14.83 19.43
C GLU A 468 -25.76 -14.19 20.42
N ALA A 469 -24.89 -14.99 21.04
CA ALA A 469 -23.87 -14.49 21.94
C ALA A 469 -22.83 -13.63 21.20
N GLY A 470 -22.36 -14.12 20.04
CA GLY A 470 -21.38 -13.39 19.22
C GLY A 470 -21.90 -12.04 18.76
N LEU A 471 -23.13 -11.98 18.23
CA LEU A 471 -23.70 -10.72 17.74
C LEU A 471 -23.99 -9.74 18.88
N ARG A 472 -24.47 -10.22 20.04
CA ARG A 472 -24.70 -9.36 21.20
C ARG A 472 -23.41 -8.71 21.69
N ASP A 473 -22.33 -9.49 21.79
CA ASP A 473 -21.07 -9.01 22.33
C ASP A 473 -20.28 -8.16 21.29
N LEU A 474 -20.58 -8.29 20.00
CA LEU A 474 -20.06 -7.45 18.91
C LEU A 474 -20.75 -6.07 18.83
N GLU A 475 -22.00 -5.95 19.26
CA GLU A 475 -22.77 -4.70 19.27
C GLU A 475 -22.50 -3.81 20.49
N GLN A 476 -21.54 -4.18 21.33
CA GLN A 476 -21.16 -3.39 22.50
C GLN A 476 -20.46 -2.09 22.07
N PRO A 477 -20.70 -0.97 22.79
CA PRO A 477 -20.20 0.35 22.38
C PRO A 477 -18.68 0.50 22.53
N ASP A 478 -18.01 -0.37 23.29
CA ASP A 478 -16.56 -0.38 23.45
C ASP A 478 -15.83 -1.12 22.31
N VAL A 479 -16.56 -1.80 21.42
CA VAL A 479 -16.02 -2.64 20.35
C VAL A 479 -15.93 -1.87 19.04
N ALA A 480 -14.78 -1.98 18.37
CA ALA A 480 -14.58 -1.52 17.00
C ALA A 480 -13.95 -2.63 16.15
N LEU A 481 -14.19 -2.57 14.83
CA LEU A 481 -13.54 -3.42 13.84
C LEU A 481 -12.55 -2.59 13.05
N ALA A 482 -11.52 -3.23 12.51
CA ALA A 482 -10.59 -2.59 11.59
C ALA A 482 -11.33 -2.06 10.34
N ASP A 483 -11.38 -0.73 10.20
CA ASP A 483 -12.16 -0.05 9.15
C ASP A 483 -11.65 -0.33 7.73
N GLU A 484 -10.34 -0.59 7.58
CA GLU A 484 -9.70 -0.88 6.30
C GLU A 484 -9.67 -2.38 5.94
N TRP A 485 -10.36 -3.22 6.72
CA TRP A 485 -10.49 -4.65 6.47
C TRP A 485 -11.87 -4.98 5.89
N THR A 486 -11.89 -5.82 4.85
CA THR A 486 -13.13 -6.20 4.17
C THR A 486 -13.67 -7.51 4.75
N TYR A 487 -14.59 -7.43 5.72
CA TYR A 487 -15.30 -8.60 6.24
C TYR A 487 -16.47 -8.98 5.32
N CYS A 488 -17.19 -7.96 4.86
CA CYS A 488 -18.24 -8.05 3.85
C CYS A 488 -17.97 -7.05 2.73
N ASN A 489 -18.16 -7.47 1.48
CA ASN A 489 -18.07 -6.58 0.33
C ASN A 489 -19.37 -5.75 0.23
N ILE A 490 -19.33 -4.53 0.76
CA ILE A 490 -20.44 -3.57 0.74
C ILE A 490 -20.38 -2.60 -0.45
N GLU A 491 -19.28 -2.60 -1.20
CA GLU A 491 -19.00 -1.64 -2.28
C GLU A 491 -19.53 -2.10 -3.64
N GLU A 492 -19.62 -3.43 -3.86
CA GLU A 492 -20.10 -4.05 -5.10
C GLU A 492 -21.52 -3.62 -5.49
N GLU A 493 -22.42 -3.43 -4.52
CA GLU A 493 -23.82 -3.07 -4.78
C GLU A 493 -24.17 -1.71 -4.16
N HIS A 494 -24.78 -0.81 -4.94
CA HIS A 494 -25.19 0.51 -4.47
C HIS A 494 -26.08 0.48 -3.23
N GLU A 495 -26.92 -0.55 -3.09
CA GLU A 495 -27.80 -0.72 -1.94
C GLU A 495 -27.05 -1.00 -0.63
N HIS A 496 -25.81 -1.48 -0.67
CA HIS A 496 -25.04 -1.87 0.51
C HIS A 496 -24.09 -0.79 1.03
N ARG A 497 -23.82 0.26 0.25
CA ARG A 497 -22.83 1.31 0.57
C ARG A 497 -23.11 2.12 1.84
N HIS A 498 -24.36 2.15 2.30
CA HIS A 498 -24.75 2.88 3.52
C HIS A 498 -24.59 2.06 4.81
N LEU A 499 -24.25 0.77 4.70
CA LEU A 499 -24.14 -0.13 5.83
C LEU A 499 -22.74 -0.06 6.45
N THR A 500 -22.67 -0.11 7.78
CA THR A 500 -21.39 -0.35 8.46
C THR A 500 -21.00 -1.83 8.36
N GLN A 501 -19.70 -2.15 8.51
CA GLN A 501 -19.24 -3.55 8.48
C GLN A 501 -19.96 -4.42 9.54
N ILE A 502 -20.19 -3.89 10.76
CA ILE A 502 -20.93 -4.60 11.82
C ILE A 502 -22.38 -4.88 11.39
N GLN A 503 -23.06 -3.90 10.79
CA GLN A 503 -24.43 -4.08 10.29
C GLN A 503 -24.49 -5.10 9.14
N ALA A 504 -23.51 -5.07 8.24
CA ALA A 504 -23.37 -6.01 7.14
C ALA A 504 -23.19 -7.45 7.65
N ILE A 505 -22.31 -7.65 8.64
CA ILE A 505 -22.10 -8.94 9.33
C ILE A 505 -23.41 -9.45 9.94
N LYS A 506 -24.18 -8.60 10.63
CA LYS A 506 -25.47 -8.99 11.23
C LYS A 506 -26.47 -9.45 10.18
N LEU A 507 -26.59 -8.73 9.07
CA LEU A 507 -27.52 -9.09 7.99
C LEU A 507 -27.13 -10.41 7.32
N PHE A 508 -25.83 -10.64 7.11
CA PHE A 508 -25.29 -11.88 6.57
C PHE A 508 -25.55 -13.07 7.50
N MET A 509 -25.17 -12.94 8.78
CA MET A 509 -25.27 -14.02 9.76
C MET A 509 -26.71 -14.38 10.15
N THR A 510 -27.65 -13.43 10.05
CA THR A 510 -29.09 -13.68 10.27
C THR A 510 -29.83 -14.17 9.02
N GLY A 511 -29.15 -14.28 7.88
CA GLY A 511 -29.73 -14.76 6.61
C GLY A 511 -30.76 -13.81 5.99
N ARG A 512 -30.79 -12.54 6.41
CA ARG A 512 -31.76 -11.54 5.90
C ARG A 512 -31.40 -11.00 4.51
N ARG A 513 -30.13 -11.11 4.10
CA ARG A 513 -29.64 -10.74 2.75
C ARG A 513 -28.67 -11.79 2.21
N PRO A 514 -29.13 -12.78 1.41
CA PRO A 514 -28.27 -13.85 0.89
C PRO A 514 -27.32 -13.41 -0.23
N HIS A 515 -27.54 -12.25 -0.86
CA HIS A 515 -26.70 -11.74 -1.95
C HIS A 515 -25.41 -11.04 -1.48
N LEU A 516 -25.29 -10.73 -0.18
CA LEU A 516 -24.10 -10.09 0.38
C LEU A 516 -22.94 -11.10 0.47
N LYS A 517 -21.85 -10.82 -0.23
CA LYS A 517 -20.63 -11.64 -0.17
C LYS A 517 -19.78 -11.25 1.03
N CYS A 518 -19.61 -12.18 1.97
CA CYS A 518 -18.79 -11.99 3.16
C CYS A 518 -17.84 -13.17 3.38
N ASP A 519 -16.71 -12.91 4.05
CA ASP A 519 -15.81 -13.96 4.52
C ASP A 519 -16.37 -14.58 5.79
N ARG A 520 -17.09 -15.69 5.62
CA ARG A 520 -17.71 -16.42 6.72
C ARG A 520 -16.69 -16.93 7.73
N GLU A 521 -15.50 -17.32 7.30
CA GLU A 521 -14.48 -17.87 8.18
C GLU A 521 -13.93 -16.77 9.09
N LEU A 522 -13.58 -15.62 8.52
CA LEU A 522 -13.12 -14.46 9.28
C LEU A 522 -14.20 -13.96 10.27
N ILE A 523 -15.46 -13.87 9.81
CA ILE A 523 -16.57 -13.41 10.67
C ILE A 523 -16.77 -14.34 11.88
N GLN A 524 -16.66 -15.65 11.69
CA GLN A 524 -16.79 -16.60 12.80
C GLN A 524 -15.70 -16.40 13.86
N GLU A 525 -14.46 -16.13 13.44
CA GLU A 525 -13.36 -15.82 14.36
C GLU A 525 -13.57 -14.47 15.07
N VAL A 526 -14.07 -13.44 14.37
CA VAL A 526 -14.42 -12.15 14.99
C VAL A 526 -15.49 -12.33 16.08
N LEU A 527 -16.53 -13.12 15.81
CA LEU A 527 -17.58 -13.41 16.79
C LEU A 527 -17.04 -14.19 17.99
N PHE A 528 -16.10 -15.11 17.77
CA PHE A 528 -15.41 -15.81 18.86
C PHE A 528 -14.58 -14.83 19.70
N ASP A 529 -13.75 -14.00 19.07
CA ASP A 529 -12.94 -12.98 19.74
C ASP A 529 -13.81 -11.99 20.54
N ALA A 530 -14.95 -11.58 20.00
CA ALA A 530 -15.91 -10.70 20.69
C ALA A 530 -16.42 -11.33 22.01
N VAL A 531 -16.80 -12.60 21.98
CA VAL A 531 -17.31 -13.32 23.16
C VAL A 531 -16.21 -13.55 24.19
N VAL A 532 -15.01 -13.90 23.75
CA VAL A 532 -13.91 -14.19 24.68
C VAL A 532 -13.37 -12.92 25.34
N THR A 533 -13.36 -11.80 24.62
CA THR A 533 -12.95 -10.49 25.13
C THR A 533 -14.02 -9.80 25.98
N ALA A 534 -15.30 -10.18 25.87
CA ALA A 534 -16.42 -9.56 26.59
C ALA A 534 -16.24 -9.38 28.13
N PRO A 535 -15.62 -10.28 28.91
CA PRO A 535 -15.47 -10.07 30.35
C PRO A 535 -14.60 -8.85 30.71
N LEU A 536 -13.75 -8.40 29.78
CA LEU A 536 -12.91 -7.22 29.98
C LEU A 536 -13.74 -5.93 30.08
N GLU A 537 -14.89 -5.86 29.41
CA GLU A 537 -15.81 -4.72 29.51
C GLU A 537 -16.27 -4.53 30.96
N ALA A 538 -16.79 -5.58 31.60
CA ALA A 538 -17.24 -5.53 32.99
C ALA A 538 -16.09 -5.22 33.96
N TYR A 539 -14.90 -5.76 33.68
CA TYR A 539 -13.70 -5.54 34.47
C TYR A 539 -13.24 -4.07 34.40
N TRP A 540 -13.05 -3.54 33.20
CA TRP A 540 -12.64 -2.14 32.99
C TRP A 540 -13.70 -1.16 33.45
N THR A 541 -14.98 -1.46 33.26
CA THR A 541 -16.08 -0.64 33.78
C THR A 541 -16.09 -0.62 35.32
N GLY A 542 -15.86 -1.77 35.97
CA GLY A 542 -15.71 -1.83 37.44
C GLY A 542 -14.53 -1.00 37.95
N LEU A 543 -13.40 -1.05 37.24
CA LEU A 543 -12.23 -0.21 37.52
C LEU A 543 -12.50 1.28 37.26
N ALA A 544 -13.25 1.61 36.21
CA ALA A 544 -13.63 2.96 35.86
C ALA A 544 -14.62 3.56 36.86
N LEU A 545 -15.49 2.76 37.47
CA LEU A 545 -16.40 3.19 38.53
C LEU A 545 -15.68 3.44 39.86
N ASN A 546 -14.49 2.87 40.05
CA ASN A 546 -13.61 3.15 41.20
C ASN A 546 -12.79 4.45 40.98
N LYS A 547 -13.47 5.51 40.50
CA LYS A 547 -12.90 6.76 39.94
C LYS A 547 -11.88 7.44 40.83
N SER A 548 -12.07 7.44 42.15
CA SER A 548 -11.20 8.16 43.08
C SER A 548 -9.79 7.57 43.17
N GLU A 549 -9.60 6.30 42.81
CA GLU A 549 -8.27 5.68 42.85
C GLU A 549 -7.55 5.73 41.50
N ASN A 550 -8.27 5.73 40.37
CA ASN A 550 -7.66 5.55 39.05
C ASN A 550 -7.38 6.86 38.30
N SER A 551 -8.19 7.92 38.48
CA SER A 551 -7.85 9.26 37.97
C SER A 551 -6.61 9.82 38.68
N ASP A 552 -6.45 9.51 39.97
CA ASP A 552 -5.26 9.81 40.77
C ASP A 552 -4.05 8.93 40.39
N LYS A 553 -4.27 7.85 39.61
CA LYS A 553 -3.23 6.97 39.06
C LYS A 553 -2.80 7.34 37.63
N GLY A 554 -3.30 8.43 37.04
CA GLY A 554 -2.77 8.97 35.78
C GLY A 554 -2.93 8.10 34.54
N VAL A 555 -3.85 7.12 34.57
CA VAL A 555 -4.23 6.26 33.44
C VAL A 555 -5.42 6.88 32.72
N GLU A 556 -5.32 7.02 31.40
CA GLU A 556 -6.32 7.69 30.58
C GLU A 556 -7.20 6.69 29.82
N ILE A 557 -6.58 5.68 29.21
CA ILE A 557 -7.24 4.76 28.26
C ILE A 557 -6.70 3.35 28.47
N ALA A 558 -7.57 2.33 28.38
CA ALA A 558 -7.17 0.95 28.14
C ALA A 558 -7.70 0.49 26.79
N PHE A 559 -6.89 -0.27 26.06
CA PHE A 559 -7.26 -0.82 24.77
C PHE A 559 -6.80 -2.27 24.62
N LEU A 560 -7.51 -3.02 23.79
CA LEU A 560 -7.16 -4.38 23.39
C LEU A 560 -7.27 -4.47 21.87
N GLY A 561 -6.34 -5.18 21.25
CA GLY A 561 -6.44 -5.59 19.85
C GLY A 561 -6.28 -7.08 19.72
N THR A 562 -7.05 -7.67 18.80
CA THR A 562 -7.00 -9.08 18.45
C THR A 562 -6.42 -9.26 17.04
N ARG A 563 -6.10 -10.51 16.69
CA ARG A 563 -5.61 -10.86 15.35
C ARG A 563 -6.65 -10.69 14.23
N THR A 564 -7.94 -10.69 14.58
CA THR A 564 -9.06 -10.63 13.62
C THR A 564 -9.41 -9.19 13.23
N GLY A 565 -8.73 -8.20 13.81
CA GLY A 565 -9.03 -6.79 13.62
C GLY A 565 -10.09 -6.25 14.58
N LEU A 566 -10.56 -7.05 15.55
CA LEU A 566 -11.42 -6.59 16.63
C LEU A 566 -10.59 -5.85 17.70
N SER A 567 -11.01 -4.64 18.02
CA SER A 567 -10.44 -3.82 19.08
C SER A 567 -11.50 -3.46 20.12
N ARG A 568 -11.06 -3.31 21.37
CA ARG A 568 -11.89 -2.79 22.47
C ARG A 568 -11.20 -1.64 23.14
N THR A 569 -11.92 -0.56 23.42
CA THR A 569 -11.36 0.65 24.04
C THR A 569 -12.25 1.14 25.18
N ASN A 570 -11.65 1.44 26.32
CA ASN A 570 -12.36 2.04 27.46
C ASN A 570 -11.64 3.30 27.95
N LEU A 571 -12.41 4.36 28.14
CA LEU A 571 -11.94 5.69 28.53
C LEU A 571 -12.16 5.89 30.04
N PHE A 572 -11.07 6.07 30.79
CA PHE A 572 -11.13 6.33 32.24
C PHE A 572 -11.30 7.83 32.55
N VAL A 573 -10.94 8.69 31.61
CA VAL A 573 -11.10 10.16 31.69
C VAL A 573 -11.89 10.62 30.46
N PRO A 574 -12.94 11.44 30.60
CA PRO A 574 -13.60 12.05 29.45
C PRO A 574 -12.60 13.01 28.79
N VAL A 575 -12.13 12.65 27.60
CA VAL A 575 -11.22 13.47 26.80
C VAL A 575 -12.07 14.21 25.76
N ASP A 576 -11.92 15.53 25.65
CA ASP A 576 -12.50 16.36 24.57
C ASP A 576 -11.75 16.18 23.22
N GLN A 577 -10.82 15.23 23.14
CA GLN A 577 -10.03 14.92 21.95
C GLN A 577 -10.22 13.45 21.57
N ASP A 578 -10.55 13.24 20.30
CA ASP A 578 -10.62 11.90 19.70
C ASP A 578 -9.27 11.20 19.81
N PHE A 579 -9.30 10.03 20.44
CA PHE A 579 -8.21 9.06 20.52
C PHE A 579 -7.84 8.57 19.12
N LEU A 580 -6.55 8.43 18.82
CA LEU A 580 -6.02 7.91 17.55
C LEU A 580 -6.73 8.56 16.35
N THR A 581 -6.48 9.85 16.11
CA THR A 581 -6.83 10.39 14.79
C THR A 581 -6.18 9.49 13.73
N ALA A 582 -6.86 9.24 12.62
CA ALA A 582 -6.33 8.49 11.48
C ALA A 582 -4.99 9.05 10.92
N GLU A 583 -4.54 10.19 11.44
CA GLU A 583 -3.21 10.77 11.20
C GLU A 583 -2.08 10.01 11.92
N ASP A 584 -2.32 9.38 13.07
CA ASP A 584 -1.37 8.48 13.75
C ASP A 584 -1.45 7.07 13.15
N LYS A 585 -1.02 6.93 11.88
CA LYS A 585 -0.99 5.66 11.11
C LYS A 585 -0.30 4.50 11.84
N GLU A 586 0.52 4.76 12.86
CA GLU A 586 1.19 3.70 13.65
C GLU A 586 0.28 3.02 14.70
N GLY A 587 -0.88 3.62 15.03
CA GLY A 587 -1.76 3.19 16.12
C GLY A 587 -2.99 2.39 15.71
N VAL A 588 -3.42 2.49 14.44
CA VAL A 588 -4.67 1.92 13.92
C VAL A 588 -4.41 0.63 13.13
N PHE A 589 -5.39 -0.28 13.12
CA PHE A 589 -5.37 -1.45 12.24
C PHE A 589 -5.53 -0.99 10.80
N ASN A 590 -4.41 -0.83 10.10
CA ASN A 590 -4.40 -0.40 8.70
C ASN A 590 -4.67 -1.57 7.74
N ALA A 591 -4.82 -1.22 6.48
CA ALA A 591 -4.99 -2.14 5.37
C ALA A 591 -3.78 -3.07 5.25
N ASP A 592 -2.57 -2.53 5.39
CA ASP A 592 -1.37 -3.24 4.95
C ASP A 592 -0.63 -3.93 6.10
N HIS A 593 -0.92 -3.57 7.34
CA HIS A 593 -0.22 -4.13 8.50
C HIS A 593 -0.96 -3.97 9.82
N PHE A 594 -0.64 -4.87 10.76
CA PHE A 594 -0.98 -4.72 12.17
C PHE A 594 -0.32 -3.48 12.78
N PRO A 595 -0.96 -2.82 13.77
CA PRO A 595 -0.39 -1.67 14.45
C PRO A 595 1.01 -1.97 15.00
N LEU A 596 1.88 -0.95 15.02
CA LEU A 596 3.26 -1.12 15.44
C LEU A 596 3.38 -1.60 16.89
N TRP A 597 2.48 -1.15 17.75
CA TRP A 597 2.39 -1.62 19.14
C TRP A 597 2.04 -3.12 19.22
N TYR A 598 1.14 -3.60 18.36
CA TYR A 598 0.73 -5.00 18.30
C TYR A 598 1.89 -5.88 17.84
N LYS A 599 2.59 -5.47 16.78
CA LYS A 599 3.80 -6.15 16.29
C LYS A 599 4.88 -6.26 17.36
N ARG A 600 5.20 -5.13 18.01
CA ARG A 600 6.21 -5.07 19.09
C ARG A 600 5.83 -5.94 20.29
N ALA A 601 4.55 -5.97 20.67
CA ALA A 601 4.10 -6.81 21.76
C ALA A 601 4.30 -8.29 21.44
N ALA A 602 4.05 -8.70 20.20
CA ALA A 602 4.14 -10.08 19.74
C ALA A 602 5.57 -10.64 19.74
N GLU A 603 6.56 -9.79 19.48
CA GLU A 603 7.98 -10.19 19.50
C GLU A 603 8.47 -10.51 20.92
N GLN A 604 7.80 -9.98 21.93
CA GLN A 604 8.28 -10.11 23.30
C GLN A 604 7.84 -11.42 23.96
N VAL A 605 8.69 -11.87 24.89
CA VAL A 605 8.41 -13.08 25.68
C VAL A 605 7.17 -12.85 26.55
N PRO A 606 6.26 -13.84 26.70
CA PRO A 606 5.12 -13.73 27.59
C PRO A 606 5.51 -13.21 28.99
N GLY A 607 4.77 -12.22 29.48
CA GLY A 607 5.01 -11.59 30.79
C GLY A 607 5.97 -10.39 30.79
N THR A 608 6.41 -9.93 29.62
CA THR A 608 7.20 -8.69 29.48
C THR A 608 6.36 -7.55 28.92
N PHE A 609 6.73 -6.30 29.26
CA PHE A 609 6.00 -5.09 28.88
C PHE A 609 6.83 -4.24 27.92
N VAL A 610 6.20 -3.71 26.87
CA VAL A 610 6.83 -2.81 25.90
C VAL A 610 6.40 -1.38 26.17
N TYR A 611 7.37 -0.49 26.26
CA TYR A 611 7.12 0.93 26.47
C TYR A 611 7.33 1.67 25.15
N SER A 612 6.31 2.38 24.68
CA SER A 612 6.39 3.23 23.49
C SER A 612 6.18 4.69 23.87
N ILE A 613 7.06 5.55 23.37
CA ILE A 613 6.97 6.99 23.53
C ILE A 613 6.70 7.55 22.12
N PRO A 614 5.61 8.31 21.90
CA PRO A 614 5.32 8.90 20.60
C PRO A 614 6.40 9.91 20.20
N PHE A 615 6.77 9.91 18.91
CA PHE A 615 7.91 10.70 18.39
C PHE A 615 7.61 12.18 18.13
N SER A 616 6.36 12.64 18.29
CA SER A 616 5.95 14.03 18.02
C SER A 616 6.53 15.07 19.00
N THR A 617 7.30 14.66 20.01
CA THR A 617 8.00 15.56 20.95
C THR A 617 9.09 16.45 20.32
N GLY A 618 9.34 16.36 19.00
CA GLY A 618 10.47 17.04 18.34
C GLY A 618 10.16 17.98 17.16
N MET A 619 8.96 17.93 16.55
CA MET A 619 8.62 18.82 15.43
C MET A 619 7.63 19.89 15.90
N LYS A 620 8.14 21.12 16.02
CA LYS A 620 7.35 22.32 16.28
C LYS A 620 6.23 22.43 15.23
N SER A 621 4.98 22.41 15.68
CA SER A 621 3.87 22.94 14.88
C SER A 621 4.10 24.44 14.62
N PRO A 622 3.56 25.00 13.52
CA PRO A 622 3.60 26.45 13.31
C PRO A 622 2.81 27.10 14.45
N ILE A 623 3.45 28.06 15.13
CA ILE A 623 2.88 28.83 16.23
C ILE A 623 1.64 29.57 15.70
N VAL A 624 0.46 28.98 15.88
CA VAL A 624 -0.80 29.72 15.94
C VAL A 624 -0.97 30.12 17.40
N ALA A 625 -1.10 31.41 17.61
CA ALA A 625 -1.16 32.12 18.88
C ALA A 625 -1.71 31.31 20.07
N GLY A 626 -0.88 31.15 21.10
CA GLY A 626 -1.35 31.25 22.49
C GLY A 626 -1.35 29.99 23.37
N ASN A 627 -1.30 28.77 22.81
CA ASN A 627 -1.29 27.55 23.64
C ASN A 627 -0.13 26.63 23.24
N GLU A 628 0.90 26.55 24.08
CA GLU A 628 1.88 25.46 24.05
C GLU A 628 1.14 24.16 24.41
N PHE A 629 0.84 23.32 23.42
CA PHE A 629 0.33 21.97 23.65
C PHE A 629 1.51 21.03 23.92
N GLU A 630 1.82 20.83 25.20
CA GLU A 630 2.81 19.85 25.66
C GLU A 630 2.15 18.46 25.68
N TYR A 631 2.37 17.66 24.63
CA TYR A 631 1.89 16.27 24.59
C TYR A 631 2.72 15.40 25.55
N SER A 632 2.21 15.17 26.76
CA SER A 632 2.89 14.50 27.88
C SER A 632 2.27 13.12 28.16
N VAL A 633 2.26 12.22 27.17
CA VAL A 633 1.62 10.89 27.26
C VAL A 633 2.61 9.76 26.92
N ILE A 634 2.65 8.73 27.75
CA ILE A 634 3.32 7.44 27.48
C ILE A 634 2.24 6.42 27.14
N SER A 635 2.38 5.76 25.98
CA SER A 635 1.60 4.57 25.65
C SER A 635 2.36 3.33 26.11
N LEU A 636 1.81 2.67 27.12
CA LEU A 636 2.30 1.41 27.64
C LEU A 636 1.62 0.27 26.90
N VAL A 637 2.40 -0.57 26.23
CA VAL A 637 1.89 -1.70 25.48
C VAL A 637 2.21 -2.95 26.29
N SER A 638 1.17 -3.58 26.82
CA SER A 638 1.27 -4.76 27.64
C SER A 638 1.32 -6.04 26.79
N SER A 639 2.10 -6.96 27.34
CA SER A 639 2.28 -8.37 27.02
C SER A 639 1.20 -9.03 26.16
N CYS A 640 1.71 -9.75 25.18
CA CYS A 640 0.95 -10.73 24.42
C CYS A 640 0.54 -11.93 25.29
N THR A 641 -0.74 -12.29 25.22
CA THR A 641 -1.25 -13.50 25.86
C THR A 641 -0.99 -14.70 24.96
N TYR A 642 -0.31 -15.70 25.53
CA TYR A 642 0.01 -16.95 24.87
C TYR A 642 -0.65 -18.10 25.61
N VAL A 643 -1.32 -18.98 24.86
CA VAL A 643 -1.79 -20.26 25.36
C VAL A 643 -0.92 -21.34 24.76
N GLN A 644 -0.29 -22.15 25.61
CA GLN A 644 0.49 -23.30 25.18
C GLN A 644 -0.45 -24.49 24.98
N ALA A 645 -0.93 -24.67 23.76
CA ALA A 645 -1.68 -25.85 23.35
C ALA A 645 -0.75 -26.80 22.60
N HIS A 646 -0.61 -28.05 23.09
CA HIS A 646 0.17 -29.10 22.41
C HIS A 646 1.61 -28.71 22.01
N PHE A 647 2.35 -28.00 22.87
CA PHE A 647 3.73 -27.50 22.63
C PHE A 647 3.86 -26.36 21.60
N CYS A 648 2.75 -25.80 21.11
CA CYS A 648 2.73 -24.62 20.24
C CYS A 648 2.40 -23.35 21.04
N LEU A 649 3.08 -22.25 20.72
CA LEU A 649 2.85 -20.93 21.29
C LEU A 649 1.97 -20.12 20.32
N VAL A 650 0.74 -19.78 20.71
CA VAL A 650 -0.21 -19.03 19.86
C VAL A 650 -0.47 -17.66 20.44
N LEU A 651 -0.31 -16.62 19.62
CA LEU A 651 -0.71 -15.27 20.03
C LEU A 651 -2.22 -15.09 19.94
N LEU A 652 -2.83 -14.60 21.01
CA LEU A 652 -4.26 -14.29 21.10
C LEU A 652 -4.56 -12.80 20.89
N SER A 653 -4.13 -11.98 21.84
CA SER A 653 -4.34 -10.53 21.80
C SER A 653 -3.14 -9.78 22.38
N ALA A 654 -3.09 -8.49 22.06
CA ALA A 654 -2.23 -7.54 22.74
C ALA A 654 -3.10 -6.51 23.46
N VAL A 655 -2.75 -6.21 24.71
CA VAL A 655 -3.48 -5.27 25.57
C VAL A 655 -2.58 -4.08 25.84
N GLY A 656 -3.11 -2.87 25.89
CA GLY A 656 -2.33 -1.66 26.13
C GLY A 656 -3.07 -0.67 27.02
N ILE A 657 -2.30 0.23 27.61
CA ILE A 657 -2.76 1.27 28.53
C ILE A 657 -2.03 2.55 28.18
N GLN A 658 -2.76 3.66 28.14
CA GLN A 658 -2.20 4.99 27.99
C GLN A 658 -2.14 5.71 29.35
N MET A 659 -1.01 6.35 29.64
CA MET A 659 -0.83 7.09 30.89
C MET A 659 -0.04 8.38 30.71
N LYS A 660 -0.25 9.34 31.60
CA LYS A 660 0.50 10.60 31.58
C LYS A 660 1.98 10.39 31.89
N LEU A 661 2.86 11.00 31.10
CA LEU A 661 4.31 10.99 31.27
C LEU A 661 4.71 11.54 32.65
N GLU A 662 4.07 12.62 33.09
CA GLU A 662 4.30 13.23 34.41
C GLU A 662 4.04 12.26 35.55
N TYR A 663 2.97 11.45 35.43
CA TYR A 663 2.63 10.45 36.43
C TYR A 663 3.68 9.35 36.48
N PHE A 664 4.09 8.85 35.31
CA PHE A 664 5.17 7.86 35.20
C PHE A 664 6.47 8.39 35.82
N GLN A 665 6.86 9.62 35.47
CA GLN A 665 8.05 10.29 36.00
C GLN A 665 7.97 10.41 37.53
N LYS A 666 6.85 10.89 38.08
CA LYS A 666 6.64 11.02 39.52
C LYS A 666 6.76 9.67 40.25
N LYS A 667 6.14 8.62 39.70
CA LYS A 667 6.23 7.26 40.26
C LYS A 667 7.63 6.66 40.12
N PHE A 668 8.31 6.90 39.01
CA PHE A 668 9.71 6.51 38.80
C PHE A 668 10.61 7.15 39.87
N TRP A 669 10.53 8.46 40.06
CA TRP A 669 11.30 9.14 41.10
C TRP A 669 10.94 8.69 42.52
N THR A 670 9.67 8.40 42.78
CA THR A 670 9.22 7.85 44.08
C THR A 670 9.79 6.46 44.33
N ALA A 671 9.77 5.57 43.34
CA ALA A 671 10.34 4.24 43.42
C ALA A 671 11.87 4.28 43.58
N CYS A 672 12.54 5.18 42.85
CA CYS A 672 13.98 5.41 42.98
C CYS A 672 14.39 5.94 44.37
N ARG A 673 13.46 6.56 45.12
CA ARG A 673 13.65 7.02 46.51
C ARG A 673 13.41 5.94 47.56
N GLN A 674 12.68 4.88 47.23
CA GLN A 674 12.42 3.77 48.15
C GLN A 674 13.53 2.71 48.02
N CYS A 675 14.52 2.69 48.93
CA CYS A 675 15.37 1.51 49.08
C CYS A 675 14.83 0.57 50.16
N THR A 676 14.79 -0.72 49.86
CA THR A 676 14.73 -1.77 50.87
C THR A 676 16.14 -2.02 51.39
N ALA A 677 16.42 -1.53 52.60
CA ALA A 677 17.50 -2.09 53.40
C ALA A 677 16.85 -2.82 54.58
N LEU A 678 17.16 -4.10 54.75
CA LEU A 678 16.85 -4.86 55.97
C LEU A 678 17.44 -4.19 57.24
N ASP A 679 18.36 -3.23 57.09
CA ASP A 679 18.99 -2.46 58.18
C ASP A 679 18.85 -0.92 58.04
N GLY A 680 17.73 -0.42 57.53
CA GLY A 680 17.25 0.94 57.85
C GLY A 680 18.09 2.16 57.43
N LYS A 681 19.15 2.03 56.61
CA LYS A 681 19.87 3.18 56.03
C LYS A 681 20.08 3.04 54.52
N CYS A 682 19.31 3.78 53.72
CA CYS A 682 19.62 4.10 52.33
C CYS A 682 20.87 4.99 52.29
N SER A 683 22.01 4.49 51.80
CA SER A 683 23.20 5.31 51.51
C SER A 683 23.23 5.88 50.09
N ILE A 684 22.26 5.52 49.24
CA ILE A 684 22.23 5.90 47.82
C ILE A 684 20.88 6.52 47.49
N SER A 685 20.81 7.85 47.56
CA SER A 685 19.72 8.65 47.01
C SER A 685 20.18 9.26 45.69
N CYS A 686 19.32 9.27 44.67
CA CYS A 686 19.60 9.92 43.38
C CYS A 686 19.72 11.46 43.47
N ASP A 687 19.45 12.05 44.63
CA ASP A 687 19.65 13.49 44.91
C ASP A 687 21.09 13.87 45.28
N ASN A 688 22.03 12.92 45.38
CA ASN A 688 23.42 13.28 45.58
C ASN A 688 24.02 13.89 44.30
N GLU A 689 24.34 15.18 44.37
CA GLU A 689 25.09 16.00 43.39
C GLU A 689 26.33 15.30 42.78
N VAL A 690 26.84 14.25 43.43
CA VAL A 690 27.95 13.41 42.95
C VAL A 690 27.63 12.63 41.65
N ARG A 691 26.35 12.41 41.30
CA ARG A 691 25.98 11.72 40.03
C ARG A 691 25.78 12.61 38.82
N LYS A 692 25.67 13.94 38.97
CA LYS A 692 25.73 14.86 37.81
C LYS A 692 27.08 14.76 37.09
N LEU A 693 28.15 14.40 37.79
CA LEU A 693 29.48 14.16 37.23
C LEU A 693 29.59 12.84 36.44
N LEU A 694 28.78 11.82 36.74
CA LEU A 694 28.77 10.57 35.98
C LEU A 694 28.03 10.68 34.64
N TYR A 695 27.10 11.64 34.52
CA TYR A 695 26.49 11.98 33.22
C TYR A 695 27.44 12.77 32.31
N SER A 696 28.41 13.52 32.87
CA SER A 696 29.46 14.14 32.07
C SER A 696 30.51 13.14 31.57
N ASP A 697 30.80 12.07 32.33
CA ASP A 697 31.78 11.05 31.94
C ASP A 697 31.28 10.08 30.87
N LEU A 698 29.97 9.94 30.67
CA LEU A 698 29.41 9.12 29.59
C LEU A 698 29.52 9.79 28.20
N ARG A 699 29.57 11.13 28.12
CA ARG A 699 29.87 11.84 26.86
C ARG A 699 31.32 11.65 26.39
N SER A 700 32.23 11.32 27.30
CA SER A 700 33.63 11.00 26.97
C SER A 700 33.84 9.55 26.53
N ALA A 701 32.90 8.65 26.85
CA ALA A 701 32.98 7.24 26.46
C ALA A 701 32.41 6.93 25.06
N GLU A 702 31.61 7.83 24.47
CA GLU A 702 31.18 7.75 23.05
C GLU A 702 32.29 8.13 22.03
N ARG A 703 33.55 8.26 22.48
CA ARG A 703 34.72 8.55 21.62
C ARG A 703 35.78 7.44 21.58
N TYR A 704 35.42 6.20 21.93
CA TYR A 704 36.27 5.03 21.70
C TYR A 704 35.52 3.88 21.03
#